data_AF-A0A5C5XL41-F1
#
_entry.id   AF-A0A5C5XL41-F1
#
_cell.length_a   1.000
_cell.length_b   1.000
_cell.length_c   1.000
_cell.angle_alpha   90.00
_cell.angle_beta   90.00
_cell.angle_gamma   90.00
#
_symmetry.space_group_name_H-M   'P 1'
#
loop_
_entity.id
_entity.type
_entity.pdbx_description
1 polymer ?
#
loop_
_entity_poly.entity_id
_entity_poly.type
_entity_poly.pdbx_seq_one_letter_code
_entity_poly.pdbx_strand_id
1 'polypeptide(L)'
;MVVWSKQTISRMSLFFHQPVHFKIESTQLRKVLASLCINYIDADLFILDEFQRFRDLIDEDKDSEAAIIARQIFSQPNARVLLLSATPFKAFTGNSEDESGEEHYKEFRTVLNFLFQSDRTCIEEYEIHRQSLFKQLLSINSSAEDIDTTHKDAVEKLLRRVICRTERLSVSKDHDAMTWDKWRNQPVMPTAADVENFIMADQLVQIMNEKIKRKADQLHSPIEFCKSAPYPLSFLDDYKLKRELKSRRSNPEMHSAILARPNAWIDHQQIDTFSFVAGDNGQPFANARFSRVAEEVLAQNAELLLWVPPSLPYYPISGAFEGSTGFSKTLIFSAWLMVPRMLASLLSYEVERRTIGHPNIVDTQEQEERRYHTKKRHPVPQLVYRDENGPANMSNFTLLYPSISLADTFDPVNSLLSGKSVNDLHSEISKRIRRLIEESNLKQYETDSGEPSRWYWAAPLLLDKLNSDITGTVNEWLNCKERVHNAFAAEKKEVGRAKALHFEQLVETFNNPANAGLGKMPEELSNVLAESALGAPGIVSLRAFRRQYGGEMDENCLHAFSLANDFVTLFKKPESIAAIRLSVPDRLPYWHRCIRYCRDGCVQAVLDEYLHLLRADCEDADEAIVRLRASFNLQTTSLNVDDLDTFMNGQTRKLRCHFATELGNQRLETEQGGKRASNIRQVFNSPFRPFVLATTSIGQEGLDFHQYCRKIVHWNLPSNPIDLEQREGRINRFKGHVIRQQIADKYMPMLSDDDLSENDIWLDLFKLAQLEREEGQSELIPFWHVETDKYKIERLVPFYPFSRDRAKLSSILKTLSIYRLAFGQPRQTELVEHLLKHVPEDQIESIRENLMIDLSPFKYVANGTPKDTKTVF
;
A
#
# COMPACT_ATOMS: atom_id res chain seq x y z
N MET A 1 -8.74 26.75 15.56
CA MET A 1 -8.30 26.24 14.24
C MET A 1 -9.43 25.42 13.64
N VAL A 2 -9.86 25.73 12.42
CA VAL A 2 -10.93 24.99 11.73
C VAL A 2 -10.39 24.48 10.39
N VAL A 3 -10.41 23.15 10.20
CA VAL A 3 -9.97 22.49 8.96
C VAL A 3 -11.19 22.13 8.12
N TRP A 4 -11.27 22.66 6.90
CA TRP A 4 -12.35 22.40 5.97
C TRP A 4 -11.90 21.45 4.86
N SER A 5 -12.53 20.27 4.84
CA SER A 5 -12.38 19.29 3.75
C SER A 5 -13.69 19.15 2.97
N LYS A 6 -13.63 18.58 1.76
CA LYS A 6 -14.82 18.26 0.95
C LYS A 6 -15.85 17.42 1.72
N GLN A 7 -15.41 16.52 2.60
CA GLN A 7 -16.32 15.72 3.43
C GLN A 7 -17.00 16.56 4.52
N THR A 8 -16.32 17.54 5.10
CA THR A 8 -16.89 18.44 6.13
C THR A 8 -17.98 19.34 5.54
N ILE A 9 -17.69 19.98 4.40
CA ILE A 9 -18.65 20.84 3.69
C ILE A 9 -19.77 20.00 3.06
N SER A 10 -19.44 18.84 2.48
CA SER A 10 -20.45 17.92 1.96
C SER A 10 -21.33 17.35 3.07
N ARG A 11 -20.83 17.13 4.30
CA ARG A 11 -21.65 16.71 5.44
C ARG A 11 -22.60 17.81 5.92
N MET A 12 -22.19 19.09 5.84
CA MET A 12 -23.14 20.21 6.01
C MET A 12 -24.22 20.22 4.91
N SER A 13 -23.89 19.79 3.69
CA SER A 13 -24.86 19.66 2.58
C SER A 13 -25.73 18.39 2.59
N LEU A 14 -25.29 17.32 3.26
CA LEU A 14 -25.90 15.98 3.22
C LEU A 14 -27.12 15.80 4.14
N PHE A 15 -27.48 16.80 4.93
CA PHE A 15 -28.62 16.69 5.85
C PHE A 15 -29.99 16.59 5.14
N PHE A 16 -30.09 16.86 3.83
CA PHE A 16 -31.38 16.86 3.14
C PHE A 16 -31.29 16.37 1.69
N HIS A 17 -31.75 15.14 1.43
CA HIS A 17 -32.05 14.62 0.09
C HIS A 17 -33.47 14.04 0.07
N GLN A 18 -34.43 14.75 -0.54
CA GLN A 18 -35.79 14.30 -0.89
C GLN A 18 -36.41 15.19 -2.02
N PRO A 19 -37.52 14.79 -2.68
CA PRO A 19 -37.74 14.97 -4.12
C PRO A 19 -38.07 16.38 -4.64
N VAL A 20 -38.02 16.47 -5.98
CA VAL A 20 -37.89 17.61 -6.92
C VAL A 20 -38.70 18.89 -6.61
N HIS A 21 -39.80 18.84 -5.85
CA HIS A 21 -40.59 20.02 -5.51
C HIS A 21 -40.02 20.89 -4.37
N PHE A 22 -39.07 20.39 -3.57
CA PHE A 22 -38.47 21.11 -2.43
C PHE A 22 -37.15 21.86 -2.74
N LYS A 23 -36.71 21.88 -4.00
CA LYS A 23 -35.36 22.35 -4.37
C LYS A 23 -35.13 23.85 -4.12
N ILE A 24 -36.16 24.68 -4.23
CA ILE A 24 -36.04 26.13 -4.11
C ILE A 24 -36.01 26.57 -2.63
N GLU A 25 -36.93 26.08 -1.81
CA GLU A 25 -36.99 26.40 -0.36
C GLU A 25 -35.80 25.81 0.42
N SER A 26 -35.35 24.61 0.07
CA SER A 26 -34.15 23.98 0.63
C SER A 26 -32.88 24.81 0.43
N THR A 27 -32.77 25.54 -0.68
CA THR A 27 -31.58 26.33 -1.01
C THR A 27 -31.56 27.65 -0.23
N GLN A 28 -32.72 28.28 -0.01
CA GLN A 28 -32.81 29.48 0.83
C GLN A 28 -32.56 29.16 2.31
N LEU A 29 -33.13 28.06 2.83
CA LEU A 29 -32.85 27.59 4.19
C LEU A 29 -31.37 27.23 4.38
N ARG A 30 -30.72 26.61 3.39
CA ARG A 30 -29.28 26.33 3.44
C ARG A 30 -28.44 27.59 3.46
N LYS A 31 -28.75 28.60 2.63
CA LYS A 31 -28.07 29.90 2.66
C LYS A 31 -28.21 30.61 4.02
N VAL A 32 -29.41 30.58 4.62
CA VAL A 32 -29.66 31.19 5.95
C VAL A 32 -28.95 30.42 7.07
N LEU A 33 -28.96 29.09 7.02
CA LEU A 33 -28.25 28.27 8.00
C LEU A 33 -26.74 28.45 7.87
N ALA A 34 -26.20 28.46 6.66
CA ALA A 34 -24.78 28.68 6.41
C ALA A 34 -24.33 30.07 6.87
N SER A 35 -25.10 31.12 6.58
CA SER A 35 -24.79 32.48 7.06
C SER A 35 -24.86 32.59 8.59
N LEU A 36 -25.82 31.91 9.24
CA LEU A 36 -25.88 31.82 10.69
C LEU A 36 -24.67 31.06 11.25
N CYS A 37 -24.33 29.89 10.70
CA CYS A 37 -23.16 29.12 11.13
C CYS A 37 -21.87 29.93 11.02
N ILE A 38 -21.68 30.69 9.94
CA ILE A 38 -20.49 31.55 9.76
C ILE A 38 -20.40 32.63 10.84
N ASN A 39 -21.53 33.25 11.20
CA ASN A 39 -21.55 34.25 12.28
C ASN A 39 -21.19 33.65 13.66
N TYR A 40 -21.33 32.34 13.84
CA TYR A 40 -20.94 31.62 15.06
C TYR A 40 -19.57 30.92 14.95
N ILE A 41 -18.94 30.93 13.77
CA ILE A 41 -17.58 30.39 13.58
C ILE A 41 -16.59 31.51 13.90
N ASP A 42 -16.05 31.45 15.10
CA ASP A 42 -14.95 32.28 15.58
C ASP A 42 -13.66 31.46 15.52
N ALA A 43 -12.83 31.70 14.50
CA ALA A 43 -11.59 30.96 14.30
C ALA A 43 -10.46 31.88 13.84
N ASP A 44 -9.30 31.78 14.48
CA ASP A 44 -8.11 32.57 14.13
C ASP A 44 -7.44 32.11 12.81
N LEU A 45 -7.64 30.83 12.44
CA LEU A 45 -7.03 30.20 11.27
C LEU A 45 -8.00 29.22 10.60
N PHE A 46 -8.20 29.44 9.30
CA PHE A 46 -8.97 28.61 8.38
C PHE A 46 -8.01 27.87 7.45
N ILE A 47 -8.11 26.54 7.40
CA ILE A 47 -7.30 25.69 6.52
C ILE A 47 -8.20 25.07 5.46
N LEU A 48 -7.93 25.40 4.19
CA LEU A 48 -8.61 24.86 3.02
C LEU A 48 -7.68 23.84 2.35
N ASP A 49 -7.96 22.58 2.59
CA ASP A 49 -7.23 21.47 1.97
C ASP A 49 -7.82 21.09 0.61
N GLU A 50 -6.96 20.67 -0.32
CA GLU A 50 -7.31 20.39 -1.72
C GLU A 50 -8.06 21.56 -2.38
N PHE A 51 -7.56 22.79 -2.19
CA PHE A 51 -8.27 24.02 -2.58
C PHE A 51 -8.66 24.07 -4.06
N GLN A 52 -7.97 23.35 -4.94
CA GLN A 52 -8.31 23.29 -6.36
C GLN A 52 -9.69 22.67 -6.63
N ARG A 53 -10.27 21.95 -5.66
CA ARG A 53 -11.67 21.48 -5.70
C ARG A 53 -12.68 22.56 -5.35
N PHE A 54 -12.20 23.70 -4.88
CA PHE A 54 -12.94 24.81 -4.32
C PHE A 54 -12.67 26.10 -5.09
N ARG A 55 -12.28 25.99 -6.36
CA ARG A 55 -11.96 27.15 -7.21
C ARG A 55 -13.09 28.15 -7.36
N ASP A 56 -14.34 27.67 -7.38
CA ASP A 56 -15.51 28.53 -7.41
C ASP A 56 -15.70 29.35 -6.11
N LEU A 57 -14.95 29.08 -5.03
CA LEU A 57 -15.00 29.88 -3.80
C LEU A 57 -14.35 31.25 -3.96
N ILE A 58 -13.39 31.38 -4.89
CA ILE A 58 -12.48 32.52 -5.02
C ILE A 58 -12.87 33.42 -6.21
N ASP A 59 -13.72 32.91 -7.10
CA ASP A 59 -14.21 33.61 -8.28
C ASP A 59 -15.28 34.64 -7.89
N GLU A 60 -14.93 35.93 -7.92
CA GLU A 60 -15.82 37.03 -7.49
C GLU A 60 -17.11 37.11 -8.34
N ASP A 61 -17.04 36.66 -9.60
CA ASP A 61 -18.10 36.78 -10.61
C ASP A 61 -19.17 35.67 -10.57
N LYS A 62 -19.01 34.64 -9.72
CA LYS A 62 -19.95 33.52 -9.62
C LYS A 62 -20.80 33.57 -8.34
N ASP A 63 -22.12 33.59 -8.52
CA ASP A 63 -23.15 33.52 -7.45
C ASP A 63 -23.34 32.09 -6.87
N SER A 64 -22.26 31.36 -6.65
CA SER A 64 -22.34 30.03 -6.02
C SER A 64 -22.54 30.16 -4.51
N GLU A 65 -23.33 29.26 -3.91
CA GLU A 65 -23.56 29.21 -2.45
C GLU A 65 -22.24 29.08 -1.67
N ALA A 66 -21.30 28.31 -2.23
CA ALA A 66 -19.98 28.11 -1.67
C ALA A 66 -19.15 29.41 -1.71
N ALA A 67 -19.15 30.16 -2.82
CA ALA A 67 -18.45 31.44 -2.95
C ALA A 67 -18.91 32.49 -1.94
N ILE A 68 -20.22 32.52 -1.63
CA ILE A 68 -20.78 33.44 -0.63
C ILE A 68 -20.28 33.09 0.77
N ILE A 69 -20.25 31.80 1.10
CA ILE A 69 -19.75 31.29 2.39
C ILE A 69 -18.26 31.63 2.57
N ALA A 70 -17.44 31.37 1.54
CA ALA A 70 -16.03 31.70 1.56
C ALA A 70 -15.78 33.20 1.68
N ARG A 71 -16.51 34.03 0.91
CA ARG A 71 -16.44 35.49 1.02
C ARG A 71 -16.75 35.98 2.44
N GLN A 72 -17.80 35.45 3.08
CA GLN A 72 -18.19 35.85 4.44
C GLN A 72 -17.15 35.46 5.50
N ILE A 73 -16.39 34.39 5.27
CA ILE A 73 -15.30 33.97 6.17
C ILE A 73 -14.06 34.82 5.95
N PHE A 74 -13.68 35.04 4.70
CA PHE A 74 -12.49 35.81 4.35
C PHE A 74 -12.62 37.31 4.64
N SER A 75 -13.85 37.83 4.73
CA SER A 75 -14.12 39.23 5.08
C SER A 75 -14.12 39.48 6.59
N GLN A 76 -13.91 38.45 7.43
CA GLN A 76 -13.69 38.66 8.85
C GLN A 76 -12.31 39.29 9.10
N PRO A 77 -12.22 40.42 9.82
CA PRO A 77 -10.98 41.22 9.91
C PRO A 77 -9.79 40.51 10.59
N ASN A 78 -10.02 39.43 11.34
CA ASN A 78 -8.97 38.66 12.04
C ASN A 78 -8.72 37.26 11.46
N ALA A 79 -9.43 36.86 10.40
CA ALA A 79 -9.33 35.50 9.86
C ALA A 79 -8.03 35.30 9.06
N ARG A 80 -7.16 34.39 9.51
CA ARG A 80 -6.00 33.92 8.70
C ARG A 80 -6.43 32.74 7.85
N VAL A 81 -5.98 32.68 6.60
CA VAL A 81 -6.36 31.61 5.66
C VAL A 81 -5.12 30.93 5.13
N LEU A 82 -5.08 29.59 5.23
CA LEU A 82 -4.07 28.73 4.65
C LEU A 82 -4.70 27.88 3.55
N LEU A 83 -4.19 28.00 2.33
CA LEU A 83 -4.60 27.19 1.19
C LEU A 83 -3.57 26.08 0.95
N LEU A 84 -4.01 24.82 1.01
CA LEU A 84 -3.18 23.66 0.72
C LEU A 84 -3.64 23.04 -0.60
N SER A 85 -2.71 22.89 -1.55
CA SER A 85 -2.96 22.16 -2.79
C SER A 85 -1.65 21.70 -3.42
N ALA A 86 -1.68 20.49 -3.99
CA ALA A 86 -0.59 19.99 -4.83
C ALA A 86 -0.60 20.62 -6.24
N THR A 87 -1.78 21.01 -6.75
CA THR A 87 -1.98 21.59 -8.08
C THR A 87 -3.03 22.71 -7.98
N PRO A 88 -2.63 23.94 -7.63
CA PRO A 88 -3.56 25.05 -7.38
C PRO A 88 -4.48 25.42 -8.57
N PHE A 89 -4.11 25.01 -9.77
CA PHE A 89 -4.80 25.23 -11.04
C PHE A 89 -4.93 23.90 -11.79
N LYS A 90 -5.83 23.81 -12.79
CA LYS A 90 -5.93 22.59 -13.62
C LYS A 90 -4.53 22.22 -14.14
N ALA A 91 -4.18 20.95 -14.06
CA ALA A 91 -2.93 20.46 -14.62
C ALA A 91 -3.00 20.46 -16.16
N PHE A 92 -1.87 20.65 -16.83
CA PHE A 92 -1.72 20.53 -18.29
C PHE A 92 -2.46 19.29 -18.82
N THR A 93 -3.39 19.47 -19.75
CA THR A 93 -4.17 18.41 -20.42
C THR A 93 -3.84 18.46 -21.91
N GLY A 94 -2.72 17.88 -22.33
CA GLY A 94 -2.23 17.95 -23.72
C GLY A 94 -3.11 17.33 -24.82
N ASN A 95 -4.41 17.04 -24.56
CA ASN A 95 -5.29 16.28 -25.45
C ASN A 95 -6.72 16.84 -25.62
N SER A 96 -7.05 18.04 -25.12
CA SER A 96 -8.31 18.71 -25.48
C SER A 96 -8.03 19.87 -26.43
N GLU A 97 -8.41 19.72 -27.70
CA GLU A 97 -8.47 20.81 -28.68
C GLU A 97 -9.42 21.96 -28.26
N ASP A 98 -10.23 21.74 -27.22
CA ASP A 98 -11.25 22.66 -26.71
C ASP A 98 -10.83 23.55 -25.51
N GLU A 99 -9.70 23.30 -24.85
CA GLU A 99 -9.21 24.17 -23.77
C GLU A 99 -8.12 25.09 -24.32
N SER A 100 -8.48 26.32 -24.69
CA SER A 100 -7.48 27.34 -25.04
C SER A 100 -6.46 27.45 -23.90
N GLY A 101 -5.16 27.31 -24.16
CA GLY A 101 -4.09 27.37 -23.15
C GLY A 101 -4.00 28.68 -22.32
N GLU A 102 -4.96 29.59 -22.49
CA GLU A 102 -5.19 30.77 -21.66
C GLU A 102 -5.98 30.47 -20.37
N GLU A 103 -6.75 29.38 -20.30
CA GLU A 103 -7.61 29.09 -19.14
C GLU A 103 -6.75 28.87 -17.87
N HIS A 104 -5.66 28.11 -17.96
CA HIS A 104 -4.71 27.90 -16.85
C HIS A 104 -4.15 29.21 -16.27
N TYR A 105 -3.77 30.14 -17.15
CA TYR A 105 -3.21 31.42 -16.73
C TYR A 105 -4.28 32.32 -16.10
N LYS A 106 -5.51 32.34 -16.66
CA LYS A 106 -6.65 33.04 -16.05
C LYS A 106 -6.95 32.50 -14.65
N GLU A 107 -6.95 31.18 -14.48
CA GLU A 107 -7.13 30.52 -13.19
C GLU A 107 -6.06 30.90 -12.17
N PHE A 108 -4.78 30.81 -12.56
CA PHE A 108 -3.68 31.17 -11.68
C PHE A 108 -3.74 32.65 -11.27
N ARG A 109 -4.11 33.53 -12.20
CA ARG A 109 -4.31 34.95 -11.92
C ARG A 109 -5.45 35.20 -10.93
N THR A 110 -6.56 34.47 -11.01
CA THR A 110 -7.65 34.56 -10.02
C THR A 110 -7.15 34.19 -8.62
N VAL A 111 -6.35 33.13 -8.50
CA VAL A 111 -5.74 32.72 -7.23
C VAL A 111 -4.77 33.79 -6.71
N LEU A 112 -3.92 34.35 -7.56
CA LEU A 112 -3.00 35.42 -7.17
C LEU A 112 -3.73 36.70 -6.73
N ASN A 113 -4.78 37.11 -7.45
CA ASN A 113 -5.60 38.26 -7.06
C ASN A 113 -6.15 38.09 -5.64
N PHE A 114 -6.64 36.89 -5.34
CA PHE A 114 -7.13 36.56 -4.00
C PHE A 114 -6.02 36.60 -2.94
N LEU A 115 -4.88 35.95 -3.20
CA LEU A 115 -3.77 35.89 -2.26
C LEU A 115 -3.15 37.26 -1.96
N PHE A 116 -3.10 38.16 -2.95
CA PHE A 116 -2.65 39.53 -2.79
C PHE A 116 -3.74 40.50 -2.32
N GLN A 117 -4.94 40.00 -1.96
CA GLN A 117 -6.07 40.82 -1.53
C GLN A 117 -6.39 41.96 -2.52
N SER A 118 -6.26 41.67 -3.81
CA SER A 118 -6.45 42.61 -4.92
C SER A 118 -5.51 43.83 -4.91
N ASP A 119 -4.31 43.73 -4.31
CA ASP A 119 -3.23 44.72 -4.45
C ASP A 119 -2.77 44.81 -5.92
N ARG A 120 -3.34 45.79 -6.63
CA ARG A 120 -3.09 46.02 -8.06
C ARG A 120 -1.63 46.27 -8.36
N THR A 121 -0.89 46.92 -7.47
CA THR A 121 0.51 47.26 -7.71
C THR A 121 1.40 46.02 -7.76
N CYS A 122 1.22 45.11 -6.80
CA CYS A 122 1.95 43.83 -6.77
C CYS A 122 1.61 42.95 -7.99
N ILE A 123 0.34 42.92 -8.41
CA ILE A 123 -0.10 42.12 -9.56
C ILE A 123 0.46 42.70 -10.88
N GLU A 124 0.48 44.04 -11.03
CA GLU A 124 1.07 44.70 -12.19
C GLU A 124 2.58 44.46 -12.28
N GLU A 125 3.29 44.57 -11.16
CA GLU A 125 4.74 44.28 -11.09
C GLU A 125 5.04 42.81 -11.44
N TYR A 126 4.25 41.87 -10.89
CA TYR A 126 4.34 40.46 -11.25
C TYR A 126 4.17 40.23 -12.75
N GLU A 127 3.15 40.84 -13.37
CA GLU A 127 2.91 40.68 -14.81
C GLU A 127 4.03 41.22 -15.69
N ILE A 128 4.65 42.35 -15.32
CA ILE A 128 5.78 42.92 -16.06
C ILE A 128 6.96 41.94 -16.09
N HIS A 129 7.35 41.43 -14.92
CA HIS A 129 8.47 40.49 -14.82
C HIS A 129 8.14 39.14 -15.44
N ARG A 130 6.92 38.62 -15.23
CA ARG A 130 6.46 37.36 -15.83
C ARG A 130 6.45 37.43 -17.36
N GLN A 131 5.95 38.52 -17.95
CA GLN A 131 5.97 38.70 -19.41
C GLN A 131 7.39 38.76 -19.98
N SER A 132 8.30 39.39 -19.24
CA SER A 132 9.71 39.48 -19.66
C SER A 132 10.40 38.12 -19.58
N LEU A 133 10.15 37.35 -18.51
CA LEU A 133 10.57 35.95 -18.39
C LEU A 133 10.00 35.08 -19.51
N PHE A 134 8.71 35.24 -19.84
CA PHE A 134 8.07 34.50 -20.93
C PHE A 134 8.71 34.81 -22.30
N LYS A 135 9.01 36.09 -22.58
CA LYS A 135 9.71 36.50 -23.80
C LYS A 135 11.10 35.88 -23.88
N GLN A 136 11.82 35.87 -22.77
CA GLN A 136 13.13 35.25 -22.69
C GLN A 136 13.04 33.75 -23.00
N LEU A 137 12.12 33.01 -22.37
CA LEU A 137 11.89 31.58 -22.63
C LEU A 137 11.57 31.28 -24.11
N LEU A 138 10.84 32.16 -24.79
CA LEU A 138 10.54 32.04 -26.24
C LEU A 138 11.71 32.41 -27.16
N SER A 139 12.68 33.18 -26.67
CA SER A 139 13.85 33.58 -27.46
C SER A 139 15.04 32.62 -27.31
N ILE A 140 14.97 31.65 -26.40
CA ILE A 140 16.04 30.67 -26.17
C ILE A 140 16.18 29.80 -27.42
N ASN A 141 17.20 30.11 -28.22
CA ASN A 141 17.56 29.41 -29.43
C ASN A 141 19.06 29.08 -29.34
N SER A 142 19.41 27.93 -28.75
CA SER A 142 20.72 27.27 -28.82
C SER A 142 21.99 27.91 -28.20
N SER A 143 22.03 29.19 -27.79
CA SER A 143 23.19 29.76 -27.09
C SER A 143 22.86 30.18 -25.66
N ALA A 144 23.45 29.50 -24.68
CA ALA A 144 23.27 29.74 -23.24
C ALA A 144 23.98 31.00 -22.69
N GLU A 145 24.58 31.84 -23.56
CA GLU A 145 25.49 32.92 -23.13
C GLU A 145 24.77 34.20 -22.61
N ASP A 146 23.44 34.34 -22.78
CA ASP A 146 22.65 35.50 -22.31
C ASP A 146 21.43 35.10 -21.45
N ILE A 147 21.63 34.28 -20.41
CA ILE A 147 20.54 33.95 -19.45
C ILE A 147 20.49 35.03 -18.36
N ASP A 148 19.54 35.95 -18.47
CA ASP A 148 19.18 36.90 -17.41
C ASP A 148 18.26 36.26 -16.35
N THR A 149 18.70 36.22 -15.09
CA THR A 149 17.88 35.71 -13.97
C THR A 149 17.03 36.80 -13.30
N THR A 150 17.26 38.07 -13.61
CA THR A 150 16.67 39.23 -12.91
C THR A 150 15.14 39.15 -12.86
N HIS A 151 14.50 38.79 -13.98
CA HIS A 151 13.05 38.68 -14.06
C HIS A 151 12.51 37.46 -13.30
N LYS A 152 13.23 36.34 -13.33
CA LYS A 152 12.88 35.14 -12.55
C LYS A 152 12.99 35.43 -11.05
N ASP A 153 14.06 36.08 -10.60
CA ASP A 153 14.28 36.40 -9.19
C ASP A 153 13.24 37.43 -8.67
N ALA A 154 12.83 38.37 -9.51
CA ALA A 154 11.75 39.31 -9.18
C ALA A 154 10.39 38.60 -9.05
N VAL A 155 10.06 37.69 -9.97
CA VAL A 155 8.85 36.85 -9.88
C VAL A 155 8.86 36.00 -8.60
N GLU A 156 9.99 35.36 -8.29
CA GLU A 156 10.15 34.60 -7.05
C GLU A 156 9.92 35.48 -5.83
N LYS A 157 10.58 36.64 -5.75
CA LYS A 157 10.45 37.56 -4.61
C LYS A 157 9.00 37.95 -4.34
N LEU A 158 8.22 38.19 -5.39
CA LEU A 158 6.78 38.52 -5.28
C LEU A 158 5.96 37.31 -4.82
N LEU A 159 6.11 36.16 -5.50
CA LEU A 159 5.33 34.95 -5.21
C LEU A 159 5.62 34.36 -3.83
N ARG A 160 6.87 34.44 -3.36
CA ARG A 160 7.30 33.93 -2.03
C ARG A 160 6.59 34.60 -0.86
N ARG A 161 5.96 35.76 -1.05
CA ARG A 161 5.15 36.43 -0.02
C ARG A 161 3.85 35.69 0.29
N VAL A 162 3.35 34.89 -0.65
CA VAL A 162 2.00 34.29 -0.59
C VAL A 162 1.98 32.79 -0.91
N ILE A 163 3.01 32.26 -1.57
CA ILE A 163 3.12 30.85 -1.97
C ILE A 163 4.43 30.27 -1.43
N CYS A 164 4.32 29.08 -0.84
CA CYS A 164 5.44 28.23 -0.45
C CYS A 164 5.29 26.88 -1.17
N ARG A 165 6.31 26.44 -1.89
CA ARG A 165 6.33 25.17 -2.63
C ARG A 165 7.70 24.53 -2.53
N THR A 166 7.76 23.39 -1.86
CA THR A 166 8.94 22.52 -1.87
C THR A 166 8.73 21.37 -2.84
N GLU A 167 9.65 21.20 -3.78
CA GLU A 167 9.63 20.07 -4.70
C GLU A 167 10.68 19.05 -4.31
N ARG A 168 10.43 17.76 -4.56
CA ARG A 168 11.43 16.73 -4.29
C ARG A 168 12.72 16.91 -5.09
N LEU A 169 12.61 17.43 -6.32
CA LEU A 169 13.78 17.72 -7.14
C LEU A 169 14.67 18.81 -6.52
N SER A 170 14.15 19.71 -5.68
CA SER A 170 14.97 20.73 -5.02
C SER A 170 15.62 20.23 -3.72
N VAL A 171 15.34 19.00 -3.31
CA VAL A 171 15.89 18.36 -2.09
C VAL A 171 17.15 17.52 -2.37
N SER A 172 17.33 17.04 -3.61
CA SER A 172 18.49 16.22 -4.04
C SER A 172 19.35 16.98 -5.05
N LYS A 173 20.68 16.75 -5.02
CA LYS A 173 21.62 17.27 -6.03
C LYS A 173 21.55 16.51 -7.36
N ASP A 174 21.08 15.27 -7.35
CA ASP A 174 20.80 14.46 -8.55
C ASP A 174 19.30 14.21 -8.66
N HIS A 175 18.71 14.74 -9.72
CA HIS A 175 17.27 14.86 -9.91
C HIS A 175 16.58 13.53 -10.28
N ASP A 176 17.31 12.60 -10.89
CA ASP A 176 16.80 11.26 -11.24
C ASP A 176 17.30 10.17 -10.27
N ALA A 177 18.13 10.53 -9.29
CA ALA A 177 18.83 9.59 -8.40
C ALA A 177 17.92 8.57 -7.69
N MET A 178 16.65 8.93 -7.45
CA MET A 178 15.70 8.15 -6.65
C MET A 178 14.86 7.16 -7.46
N THR A 179 14.93 7.19 -8.80
CA THR A 179 14.13 6.31 -9.66
C THR A 179 15.02 5.45 -10.54
N TRP A 180 14.75 4.15 -10.60
CA TRP A 180 15.44 3.20 -11.46
C TRP A 180 14.52 2.67 -12.56
N ASP A 181 14.86 2.99 -13.81
CA ASP A 181 14.21 2.49 -15.02
C ASP A 181 14.64 1.04 -15.33
N LYS A 182 13.95 0.05 -14.74
CA LYS A 182 14.22 -1.39 -14.98
C LYS A 182 14.00 -1.86 -16.42
N TRP A 183 13.21 -1.12 -17.21
CA TRP A 183 12.81 -1.52 -18.56
C TRP A 183 13.93 -1.42 -19.61
N ARG A 184 14.99 -0.63 -19.37
CA ARG A 184 16.03 -0.35 -20.37
C ARG A 184 16.80 -1.60 -20.82
N ASN A 185 16.81 -2.65 -20.00
CA ASN A 185 17.67 -3.82 -20.22
C ASN A 185 16.92 -5.06 -20.75
N GLN A 186 15.58 -5.06 -20.80
CA GLN A 186 14.79 -6.29 -21.08
C GLN A 186 13.44 -5.98 -21.78
N PRO A 187 13.40 -5.91 -23.13
CA PRO A 187 12.14 -5.74 -23.87
C PRO A 187 11.27 -7.02 -23.82
N VAL A 188 9.96 -6.84 -23.93
CA VAL A 188 8.97 -7.93 -23.91
C VAL A 188 8.84 -8.55 -25.30
N MET A 189 9.34 -9.76 -25.50
CA MET A 189 9.28 -10.45 -26.80
C MET A 189 7.93 -11.14 -26.99
N PRO A 190 7.17 -10.89 -28.08
CA PRO A 190 5.92 -11.59 -28.35
C PRO A 190 6.12 -13.11 -28.44
N THR A 191 5.18 -13.87 -27.89
CA THR A 191 5.15 -15.34 -27.96
C THR A 191 4.26 -15.84 -29.09
N ALA A 192 4.35 -17.12 -29.45
CA ALA A 192 3.40 -17.75 -30.39
C ALA A 192 1.95 -17.66 -29.85
N ALA A 193 1.78 -17.85 -28.54
CA ALA A 193 0.49 -17.73 -27.87
C ALA A 193 -0.12 -16.31 -27.99
N ASP A 194 0.69 -15.25 -27.96
CA ASP A 194 0.22 -13.87 -28.19
C ASP A 194 -0.42 -13.73 -29.58
N VAL A 195 0.19 -14.34 -30.60
CA VAL A 195 -0.27 -14.27 -32.00
C VAL A 195 -1.51 -15.13 -32.20
N GLU A 196 -1.52 -16.37 -31.68
CA GLU A 196 -2.68 -17.25 -31.78
C GLU A 196 -3.92 -16.64 -31.12
N ASN A 197 -3.75 -16.11 -29.91
CA ASN A 197 -4.82 -15.43 -29.18
C ASN A 197 -5.38 -14.24 -29.97
N PHE A 198 -4.50 -13.43 -30.59
CA PHE A 198 -4.93 -12.35 -31.47
C PHE A 198 -5.70 -12.84 -32.69
N ILE A 199 -5.21 -13.86 -33.40
CA ILE A 199 -5.88 -14.43 -34.59
C ILE A 199 -7.29 -14.88 -34.24
N MET A 200 -7.45 -15.60 -33.12
CA MET A 200 -8.76 -16.12 -32.70
C MET A 200 -9.73 -14.99 -32.32
N ALA A 201 -9.25 -13.98 -31.57
CA ALA A 201 -10.08 -12.83 -31.21
C ALA A 201 -10.45 -11.97 -32.42
N ASP A 202 -9.52 -11.70 -33.33
CA ASP A 202 -9.73 -10.85 -34.51
C ASP A 202 -10.70 -11.51 -35.51
N GLN A 203 -10.58 -12.82 -35.74
CA GLN A 203 -11.55 -13.54 -36.58
C GLN A 203 -12.98 -13.43 -36.06
N LEU A 204 -13.22 -13.48 -34.75
CA LEU A 204 -14.56 -13.27 -34.18
C LEU A 204 -15.07 -11.85 -34.45
N VAL A 205 -14.19 -10.85 -34.31
CA VAL A 205 -14.51 -9.45 -34.62
C VAL A 205 -14.85 -9.28 -36.10
N GLN A 206 -14.10 -9.90 -37.00
CA GLN A 206 -14.36 -9.88 -38.44
C GLN A 206 -15.72 -10.46 -38.78
N ILE A 207 -16.06 -11.67 -38.30
CA ILE A 207 -17.37 -12.32 -38.51
C ILE A 207 -18.51 -11.43 -37.97
N MET A 208 -18.32 -10.78 -36.83
CA MET A 208 -19.32 -9.85 -36.28
C MET A 208 -19.50 -8.61 -37.15
N ASN A 209 -18.41 -8.10 -37.74
CA ASN A 209 -18.41 -6.90 -38.57
C ASN A 209 -19.00 -7.12 -39.97
N GLU A 210 -18.91 -8.33 -40.53
CA GLU A 210 -19.53 -8.68 -41.84
C GLU A 210 -21.04 -8.40 -41.88
N LYS A 211 -21.71 -8.50 -40.72
CA LYS A 211 -23.16 -8.28 -40.57
C LYS A 211 -23.52 -6.84 -40.19
N ILE A 212 -22.54 -5.99 -39.92
CA ILE A 212 -22.77 -4.60 -39.51
C ILE A 212 -22.72 -3.69 -40.74
N LYS A 213 -23.90 -3.20 -41.16
CA LYS A 213 -24.07 -2.39 -42.37
C LYS A 213 -23.47 -0.98 -42.27
N ARG A 214 -23.39 -0.40 -41.07
CA ARG A 214 -22.87 0.96 -40.84
C ARG A 214 -21.44 0.89 -40.34
N LYS A 215 -20.51 1.55 -41.03
CA LYS A 215 -19.09 1.58 -40.66
C LYS A 215 -18.84 2.11 -39.24
N ALA A 216 -19.65 3.07 -38.78
CA ALA A 216 -19.55 3.63 -37.42
C ALA A 216 -19.93 2.64 -36.30
N ASP A 217 -20.70 1.60 -36.63
CA ASP A 217 -21.13 0.59 -35.66
C ASP A 217 -20.16 -0.60 -35.59
N GLN A 218 -19.19 -0.68 -36.52
CA GLN A 218 -18.20 -1.75 -36.58
C GLN A 218 -17.29 -1.73 -35.34
N LEU A 219 -16.93 -2.92 -34.89
CA LEU A 219 -16.01 -3.13 -33.80
C LEU A 219 -14.57 -2.93 -34.30
N HIS A 220 -13.75 -2.22 -33.52
CA HIS A 220 -12.33 -2.08 -33.80
C HIS A 220 -11.59 -3.42 -33.60
N SER A 221 -10.43 -3.57 -34.25
CA SER A 221 -9.58 -4.75 -34.06
C SER A 221 -9.21 -4.94 -32.57
N PRO A 222 -9.23 -6.17 -32.03
CA PRO A 222 -8.98 -6.44 -30.62
C PRO A 222 -7.48 -6.42 -30.27
N ILE A 223 -6.60 -5.93 -31.14
CA ILE A 223 -5.14 -5.95 -30.97
C ILE A 223 -4.69 -5.35 -29.63
N GLU A 224 -5.25 -4.21 -29.22
CA GLU A 224 -4.90 -3.57 -27.94
C GLU A 224 -5.37 -4.36 -26.72
N PHE A 225 -6.46 -5.11 -26.85
CA PHE A 225 -6.90 -6.05 -25.81
C PHE A 225 -5.96 -7.24 -25.72
N CYS A 226 -5.59 -7.84 -26.86
CA CYS A 226 -4.70 -9.01 -26.91
C CYS A 226 -3.28 -8.68 -26.42
N LYS A 227 -2.78 -7.47 -26.70
CA LYS A 227 -1.51 -6.97 -26.12
C LYS A 227 -1.56 -6.82 -24.60
N SER A 228 -2.75 -6.58 -24.05
CA SER A 228 -2.97 -6.19 -22.66
C SER A 228 -3.46 -7.32 -21.77
N ALA A 229 -3.94 -8.43 -22.30
CA ALA A 229 -4.38 -9.57 -21.50
C ALA A 229 -4.24 -10.89 -22.27
N PRO A 230 -3.75 -11.97 -21.62
CA PRO A 230 -3.99 -13.31 -22.12
C PRO A 230 -5.49 -13.59 -22.08
N TYR A 231 -6.00 -14.33 -23.07
CA TYR A 231 -7.42 -14.72 -23.17
C TYR A 231 -8.39 -13.55 -22.93
N PRO A 232 -8.31 -12.45 -23.71
CA PRO A 232 -8.99 -11.20 -23.40
C PRO A 232 -10.51 -11.35 -23.31
N LEU A 233 -11.12 -12.29 -24.04
CA LEU A 233 -12.58 -12.51 -24.01
C LEU A 233 -13.09 -12.92 -22.63
N SER A 234 -12.26 -13.58 -21.82
CA SER A 234 -12.56 -13.94 -20.44
C SER A 234 -12.68 -12.73 -19.51
N PHE A 235 -12.02 -11.60 -19.83
CA PHE A 235 -11.90 -10.44 -18.95
C PHE A 235 -12.62 -9.17 -19.45
N LEU A 236 -13.19 -9.19 -20.66
CA LEU A 236 -13.85 -8.06 -21.30
C LEU A 236 -15.27 -7.76 -20.76
N ASP A 237 -15.53 -8.03 -19.49
CA ASP A 237 -16.80 -7.64 -18.85
C ASP A 237 -17.02 -6.14 -18.97
N ASP A 238 -18.26 -5.74 -19.28
CA ASP A 238 -18.67 -4.35 -19.54
C ASP A 238 -18.15 -3.69 -20.83
N TYR A 239 -17.30 -4.36 -21.61
CA TYR A 239 -16.88 -3.87 -22.92
C TYR A 239 -17.94 -4.14 -23.99
N LYS A 240 -18.05 -3.21 -24.96
CA LYS A 240 -18.95 -3.33 -26.13
C LYS A 240 -18.75 -4.67 -26.85
N LEU A 241 -17.49 -5.09 -27.03
CA LEU A 241 -17.13 -6.35 -27.69
C LEU A 241 -17.80 -7.58 -27.02
N LYS A 242 -17.69 -7.73 -25.70
CA LYS A 242 -18.29 -8.85 -24.97
C LYS A 242 -19.82 -8.76 -24.94
N ARG A 243 -20.39 -7.55 -24.89
CA ARG A 243 -21.84 -7.32 -24.97
C ARG A 243 -22.41 -7.77 -26.32
N GLU A 244 -21.75 -7.44 -27.42
CA GLU A 244 -22.13 -7.88 -28.77
C GLU A 244 -21.96 -9.39 -28.96
N LEU A 245 -20.88 -9.98 -28.45
CA LEU A 245 -20.72 -11.45 -28.44
C LEU A 245 -21.86 -12.12 -27.67
N LYS A 246 -22.21 -11.59 -26.50
CA LYS A 246 -23.28 -12.14 -25.64
C LYS A 246 -24.66 -12.02 -26.29
N SER A 247 -24.96 -10.93 -27.00
CA SER A 247 -26.26 -10.75 -27.67
C SER A 247 -26.41 -11.67 -28.89
N ARG A 248 -25.30 -12.05 -29.54
CA ARG A 248 -25.28 -12.87 -30.75
C ARG A 248 -24.93 -14.35 -30.53
N ARG A 249 -24.58 -14.75 -29.31
CA ARG A 249 -24.12 -16.13 -29.00
C ARG A 249 -25.11 -17.23 -29.39
N SER A 250 -26.41 -16.93 -29.43
CA SER A 250 -27.46 -17.89 -29.81
C SER A 250 -27.68 -17.99 -31.33
N ASN A 251 -27.06 -17.12 -32.13
CA ASN A 251 -27.11 -17.22 -33.59
C ASN A 251 -26.26 -18.44 -34.04
N PRO A 252 -26.78 -19.36 -34.86
CA PRO A 252 -26.08 -20.60 -35.24
C PRO A 252 -24.66 -20.41 -35.78
N GLU A 253 -24.44 -19.38 -36.59
CA GLU A 253 -23.14 -19.08 -37.20
C GLU A 253 -22.15 -18.50 -36.17
N MET A 254 -22.61 -17.62 -35.29
CA MET A 254 -21.78 -17.11 -34.20
C MET A 254 -21.50 -18.18 -33.15
N HIS A 255 -22.48 -19.03 -32.87
CA HIS A 255 -22.37 -20.13 -31.93
C HIS A 255 -21.25 -21.10 -32.36
N SER A 256 -21.27 -21.54 -33.62
CA SER A 256 -20.19 -22.39 -34.16
C SER A 256 -18.86 -21.65 -34.22
N ALA A 257 -18.85 -20.38 -34.59
CA ALA A 257 -17.63 -19.57 -34.62
C ALA A 257 -16.97 -19.41 -33.23
N ILE A 258 -17.76 -19.22 -32.17
CA ILE A 258 -17.24 -19.10 -30.80
C ILE A 258 -16.65 -20.44 -30.34
N LEU A 259 -17.36 -21.55 -30.56
CA LEU A 259 -16.89 -22.88 -30.18
C LEU A 259 -15.61 -23.33 -30.91
N ALA A 260 -15.39 -22.85 -32.14
CA ALA A 260 -14.19 -23.15 -32.91
C ALA A 260 -12.92 -22.45 -32.38
N ARG A 261 -13.02 -21.61 -31.35
CA ARG A 261 -11.94 -20.72 -30.89
C ARG A 261 -11.72 -20.79 -29.37
N PRO A 262 -11.42 -21.98 -28.81
CA PRO A 262 -11.24 -22.16 -27.37
C PRO A 262 -10.07 -21.34 -26.82
N ASN A 263 -8.98 -21.17 -27.58
CA ASN A 263 -7.76 -20.47 -27.14
C ASN A 263 -7.93 -18.95 -26.94
N ALA A 264 -9.09 -18.37 -27.27
CA ALA A 264 -9.41 -16.98 -26.93
C ALA A 264 -9.97 -16.82 -25.50
N TRP A 265 -10.24 -17.94 -24.83
CA TRP A 265 -10.84 -18.04 -23.49
C TRP A 265 -9.89 -18.80 -22.56
N ILE A 266 -9.98 -18.50 -21.27
CA ILE A 266 -9.27 -19.25 -20.24
C ILE A 266 -9.84 -20.68 -20.13
N ASP A 267 -9.02 -21.65 -19.72
CA ASP A 267 -9.46 -23.03 -19.48
C ASP A 267 -9.69 -23.27 -17.97
N HIS A 268 -10.95 -23.32 -17.56
CA HIS A 268 -11.28 -23.56 -16.14
C HIS A 268 -11.04 -25.01 -15.69
N GLN A 269 -10.93 -25.99 -16.60
CA GLN A 269 -10.59 -27.36 -16.23
C GLN A 269 -9.12 -27.45 -15.81
N GLN A 270 -8.24 -26.75 -16.54
CA GLN A 270 -6.83 -26.63 -16.15
C GLN A 270 -6.66 -25.82 -14.87
N ILE A 271 -7.43 -24.75 -14.68
CA ILE A 271 -7.47 -24.00 -13.41
C ILE A 271 -7.84 -24.93 -12.27
N ASP A 272 -8.91 -25.71 -12.44
CA ASP A 272 -9.44 -26.59 -11.40
C ASP A 272 -8.43 -27.63 -10.92
N THR A 273 -7.55 -28.10 -11.80
CA THR A 273 -6.52 -29.10 -11.51
C THR A 273 -5.17 -28.51 -11.12
N PHE A 274 -5.05 -27.17 -10.97
CA PHE A 274 -3.77 -26.49 -10.81
C PHE A 274 -2.75 -26.80 -11.93
N SER A 275 -3.22 -27.16 -13.12
CA SER A 275 -2.39 -27.48 -14.28
C SER A 275 -2.31 -26.35 -15.30
N PHE A 276 -3.12 -25.29 -15.12
CA PHE A 276 -3.08 -24.11 -15.99
C PHE A 276 -1.75 -23.39 -15.79
N VAL A 277 -0.80 -23.70 -16.65
CA VAL A 277 0.38 -22.87 -16.86
C VAL A 277 -0.03 -21.98 -18.01
N ALA A 278 -0.26 -20.70 -17.76
CA ALA A 278 -0.21 -19.80 -18.91
C ALA A 278 1.22 -19.95 -19.43
N GLY A 279 1.38 -20.35 -20.69
CA GLY A 279 2.67 -20.78 -21.26
C GLY A 279 2.76 -22.30 -21.42
N ASP A 280 2.46 -22.78 -22.61
CA ASP A 280 2.45 -24.21 -22.94
C ASP A 280 3.88 -24.80 -22.90
N ASN A 281 4.03 -26.04 -22.42
CA ASN A 281 5.25 -26.85 -22.53
C ASN A 281 6.57 -26.18 -22.04
N GLY A 282 6.53 -25.46 -20.92
CA GLY A 282 7.73 -24.87 -20.30
C GLY A 282 8.16 -23.52 -20.88
N GLN A 283 7.27 -22.87 -21.63
CA GLN A 283 7.43 -21.52 -22.18
C GLN A 283 6.74 -20.46 -21.28
N PRO A 284 7.13 -19.17 -21.36
CA PRO A 284 6.54 -18.08 -20.57
C PRO A 284 5.01 -17.93 -20.77
N PHE A 285 4.35 -17.22 -19.85
CA PHE A 285 2.91 -16.99 -19.85
C PHE A 285 2.33 -16.64 -21.22
N ALA A 286 1.07 -17.05 -21.48
CA ALA A 286 0.31 -16.84 -22.72
C ALA A 286 0.01 -15.36 -23.05
N ASN A 287 0.81 -14.47 -22.47
CA ASN A 287 1.02 -13.11 -22.86
C ASN A 287 2.40 -12.66 -22.38
N ALA A 288 3.27 -12.22 -23.29
CA ALA A 288 4.64 -11.84 -22.93
C ALA A 288 4.70 -10.70 -21.89
N ARG A 289 3.75 -9.76 -21.98
CA ARG A 289 3.65 -8.62 -21.07
C ARG A 289 3.29 -9.04 -19.65
N PHE A 290 2.29 -9.92 -19.53
CA PHE A 290 1.92 -10.56 -18.27
C PHE A 290 3.08 -11.36 -17.70
N SER A 291 3.79 -12.13 -18.54
CA SER A 291 4.96 -12.92 -18.12
C SER A 291 6.00 -12.07 -17.42
N ARG A 292 6.38 -10.95 -18.05
CA ARG A 292 7.40 -10.06 -17.49
C ARG A 292 7.00 -9.48 -16.14
N VAL A 293 5.73 -9.11 -15.99
CA VAL A 293 5.22 -8.57 -14.71
C VAL A 293 5.11 -9.69 -13.66
N ALA A 294 4.64 -10.88 -14.04
CA ALA A 294 4.56 -12.02 -13.15
C ALA A 294 5.93 -12.45 -12.63
N GLU A 295 6.95 -12.50 -13.48
CA GLU A 295 8.35 -12.76 -13.08
C GLU A 295 8.87 -11.74 -12.07
N GLU A 296 8.64 -10.44 -12.31
CA GLU A 296 9.11 -9.37 -11.42
C GLU A 296 8.39 -9.36 -10.07
N VAL A 297 7.10 -9.68 -10.07
CA VAL A 297 6.26 -9.71 -8.87
C VAL A 297 6.49 -10.98 -8.03
N LEU A 298 6.70 -12.12 -8.70
CA LEU A 298 6.93 -13.43 -8.07
C LEU A 298 8.41 -13.71 -7.81
N ALA A 299 9.30 -12.76 -8.10
CA ALA A 299 10.70 -12.84 -7.72
C ALA A 299 10.86 -12.97 -6.19
N GLN A 300 12.02 -13.46 -5.75
CA GLN A 300 12.38 -13.54 -4.32
C GLN A 300 11.40 -14.36 -3.47
N ASN A 301 10.87 -15.46 -4.02
CA ASN A 301 9.95 -16.37 -3.35
C ASN A 301 8.65 -15.70 -2.84
N ALA A 302 8.17 -14.65 -3.51
CA ALA A 302 7.01 -13.87 -3.07
C ALA A 302 5.75 -14.72 -2.83
N GLU A 303 5.60 -15.84 -3.55
CA GLU A 303 4.51 -16.81 -3.36
C GLU A 303 4.48 -17.43 -1.96
N LEU A 304 5.64 -17.51 -1.29
CA LEU A 304 5.79 -18.05 0.07
C LEU A 304 5.69 -16.97 1.16
N LEU A 305 5.82 -15.69 0.81
CA LEU A 305 5.82 -14.59 1.78
C LEU A 305 4.39 -14.24 2.23
N LEU A 306 4.17 -14.19 3.55
CA LEU A 306 2.91 -13.72 4.16
C LEU A 306 2.93 -12.23 4.47
N TRP A 307 4.12 -11.65 4.61
CA TRP A 307 4.37 -10.22 4.79
C TRP A 307 5.61 -9.78 4.02
N VAL A 308 5.72 -8.47 3.80
CA VAL A 308 6.93 -7.82 3.29
C VAL A 308 8.03 -7.94 4.35
N PRO A 309 9.25 -8.42 3.99
CA PRO A 309 10.38 -8.49 4.93
C PRO A 309 10.66 -7.11 5.55
N PRO A 310 11.07 -7.05 6.83
CA PRO A 310 11.32 -5.78 7.49
C PRO A 310 12.48 -5.04 6.84
N SER A 311 12.40 -3.71 6.83
CA SER A 311 13.47 -2.84 6.33
C SER A 311 14.71 -2.90 7.22
N LEU A 312 14.52 -3.21 8.51
CA LEU A 312 15.56 -3.34 9.53
C LEU A 312 15.36 -4.65 10.33
N PRO A 313 15.81 -5.81 9.82
CA PRO A 313 15.70 -7.06 10.56
C PRO A 313 16.65 -7.09 11.77
N TYR A 314 16.17 -7.54 12.93
CA TYR A 314 16.97 -7.62 14.18
C TYR A 314 17.99 -8.76 14.20
N TYR A 315 17.93 -9.64 13.21
CA TYR A 315 18.87 -10.72 12.94
C TYR A 315 18.69 -11.16 11.47
N PRO A 316 19.67 -11.84 10.85
CA PRO A 316 19.53 -12.28 9.45
C PRO A 316 18.28 -13.15 9.23
N ILE A 317 17.46 -12.76 8.25
CA ILE A 317 16.25 -13.49 7.84
C ILE A 317 16.60 -14.81 7.14
N SER A 318 15.76 -15.83 7.31
CA SER A 318 16.00 -17.19 6.81
C SER A 318 14.71 -17.85 6.29
N GLY A 319 14.77 -19.13 5.92
CA GLY A 319 13.60 -19.88 5.46
C GLY A 319 13.02 -19.28 4.18
N ALA A 320 11.70 -19.06 4.13
CA ALA A 320 11.05 -18.42 2.97
C ALA A 320 11.52 -16.98 2.70
N PHE A 321 12.09 -16.32 3.71
CA PHE A 321 12.55 -14.94 3.62
C PHE A 321 14.01 -14.84 3.17
N GLU A 322 14.71 -15.96 3.02
CA GLU A 322 16.08 -15.96 2.50
C GLU A 322 16.13 -15.39 1.08
N GLY A 323 17.07 -14.46 0.82
CA GLY A 323 17.18 -13.77 -0.47
C GLY A 323 16.05 -12.77 -0.78
N SER A 324 15.12 -12.56 0.15
CA SER A 324 14.01 -11.60 0.01
C SER A 324 14.35 -10.19 0.48
N THR A 325 15.59 -9.92 0.89
CA THR A 325 16.05 -8.57 1.22
C THR A 325 15.75 -7.61 0.07
N GLY A 326 15.10 -6.50 0.39
CA GLY A 326 14.62 -5.56 -0.61
C GLY A 326 13.36 -6.02 -1.35
N PHE A 327 12.63 -7.06 -0.96
CA PHE A 327 11.31 -7.30 -1.52
C PHE A 327 10.39 -6.08 -1.31
N SER A 328 9.45 -5.84 -2.22
CA SER A 328 8.54 -4.70 -2.17
C SER A 328 7.23 -5.04 -2.88
N LYS A 329 6.13 -4.45 -2.40
CA LYS A 329 4.86 -4.45 -3.13
C LYS A 329 4.98 -3.71 -4.46
N THR A 330 3.99 -3.96 -5.33
CA THR A 330 3.93 -3.43 -6.69
C THR A 330 2.58 -2.76 -6.98
N LEU A 331 2.63 -1.51 -7.43
CA LEU A 331 1.47 -0.75 -7.89
C LEU A 331 1.41 -0.71 -9.42
N ILE A 332 0.28 -1.09 -10.02
CA ILE A 332 0.14 -1.22 -11.48
C ILE A 332 -0.96 -0.30 -11.99
N PHE A 333 -0.63 0.57 -12.95
CA PHE A 333 -1.58 1.47 -13.60
C PHE A 333 -1.90 1.04 -15.03
N SER A 334 -3.18 0.84 -15.32
CA SER A 334 -3.69 0.47 -16.65
C SER A 334 -4.67 1.50 -17.20
N ALA A 335 -4.72 1.65 -18.51
CA ALA A 335 -5.79 2.40 -19.19
C ALA A 335 -7.08 1.56 -19.36
N TRP A 336 -6.97 0.24 -19.25
CA TRP A 336 -8.06 -0.71 -19.47
C TRP A 336 -8.60 -1.27 -18.15
N LEU A 337 -9.94 -1.26 -17.98
CA LEU A 337 -10.67 -1.86 -16.86
C LEU A 337 -10.47 -3.37 -16.74
N MET A 338 -10.27 -4.08 -17.86
CA MET A 338 -10.06 -5.54 -17.84
C MET A 338 -8.71 -5.96 -17.23
N VAL A 339 -7.70 -5.10 -17.26
CA VAL A 339 -6.33 -5.45 -16.86
C VAL A 339 -6.20 -5.64 -15.34
N PRO A 340 -6.73 -4.75 -14.48
CA PRO A 340 -6.76 -5.00 -13.04
C PRO A 340 -7.43 -6.33 -12.68
N ARG A 341 -8.55 -6.66 -13.34
CA ARG A 341 -9.26 -7.94 -13.15
C ARG A 341 -8.35 -9.12 -13.47
N MET A 342 -7.75 -9.09 -14.65
CA MET A 342 -6.85 -10.14 -15.15
C MET A 342 -5.62 -10.33 -14.25
N LEU A 343 -4.94 -9.23 -13.89
CA LEU A 343 -3.77 -9.29 -13.01
C LEU A 343 -4.14 -9.83 -11.62
N ALA A 344 -5.25 -9.34 -11.04
CA ALA A 344 -5.70 -9.76 -9.72
C ALA A 344 -5.99 -11.26 -9.66
N SER A 345 -6.71 -11.79 -10.66
CA SER A 345 -7.10 -13.19 -10.71
C SER A 345 -5.96 -14.12 -11.09
N LEU A 346 -5.19 -13.80 -12.14
CA LEU A 346 -4.17 -14.70 -12.67
C LEU A 346 -2.92 -14.76 -11.79
N LEU A 347 -2.46 -13.63 -11.22
CA LEU A 347 -1.33 -13.65 -10.29
C LEU A 347 -1.68 -14.40 -8.99
N SER A 348 -2.91 -14.23 -8.49
CA SER A 348 -3.36 -14.97 -7.31
C SER A 348 -3.48 -16.47 -7.61
N TYR A 349 -4.06 -16.83 -8.76
CA TYR A 349 -4.09 -18.22 -9.20
C TYR A 349 -2.69 -18.83 -9.33
N GLU A 350 -1.73 -18.11 -9.94
CA GLU A 350 -0.36 -18.60 -10.12
C GLU A 350 0.32 -18.87 -8.76
N VAL A 351 0.09 -18.02 -7.76
CA VAL A 351 0.55 -18.28 -6.39
C VAL A 351 -0.09 -19.54 -5.81
N GLU A 352 -1.41 -19.72 -5.96
CA GLU A 352 -2.07 -20.96 -5.50
C GLU A 352 -1.53 -22.19 -6.25
N ARG A 353 -1.24 -22.09 -7.55
CA ARG A 353 -0.66 -23.16 -8.36
C ARG A 353 0.72 -23.58 -7.84
N ARG A 354 1.61 -22.61 -7.57
CA ARG A 354 2.95 -22.85 -7.04
C ARG A 354 2.96 -23.32 -5.58
N THR A 355 1.90 -23.03 -4.83
CA THR A 355 1.81 -23.36 -3.39
C THR A 355 0.83 -24.50 -3.13
N ILE A 356 -0.48 -24.25 -3.17
CA ILE A 356 -1.56 -25.22 -2.92
C ILE A 356 -1.49 -26.40 -3.91
N GLY A 357 -1.20 -26.13 -5.18
CA GLY A 357 -1.02 -27.14 -6.22
C GLY A 357 0.30 -27.93 -6.11
N HIS A 358 1.20 -27.56 -5.20
CA HIS A 358 2.51 -28.20 -5.07
C HIS A 358 2.38 -29.60 -4.44
N PRO A 359 2.97 -30.65 -5.03
CA PRO A 359 2.81 -32.03 -4.55
C PRO A 359 3.41 -32.25 -3.14
N ASN A 360 4.54 -31.61 -2.83
CA ASN A 360 5.25 -31.81 -1.55
C ASN A 360 4.50 -31.38 -0.27
N ILE A 361 3.38 -30.66 -0.37
CA ILE A 361 2.59 -30.25 0.80
C ILE A 361 1.31 -31.04 1.00
N VAL A 362 1.08 -32.08 0.18
CA VAL A 362 -0.03 -33.01 0.39
C VAL A 362 0.29 -33.83 1.62
N ASP A 363 -0.51 -33.64 2.67
CA ASP A 363 -0.42 -34.45 3.88
C ASP A 363 -0.95 -35.85 3.58
N THR A 364 -0.35 -36.88 4.17
CA THR A 364 -0.84 -38.26 4.11
C THR A 364 -2.31 -38.42 4.52
N GLN A 365 -2.82 -37.52 5.37
CA GLN A 365 -4.22 -37.51 5.81
C GLN A 365 -5.18 -36.87 4.80
N GLU A 366 -4.68 -36.13 3.80
CA GLU A 366 -5.49 -35.51 2.76
C GLU A 366 -5.76 -36.50 1.63
N GLN A 367 -6.87 -37.24 1.74
CA GLN A 367 -7.27 -38.25 0.73
C GLN A 367 -8.09 -37.68 -0.43
N GLU A 368 -8.65 -36.48 -0.29
CA GLU A 368 -9.42 -35.83 -1.35
C GLU A 368 -8.48 -35.16 -2.36
N GLU A 369 -8.80 -35.26 -3.65
CA GLU A 369 -8.08 -34.54 -4.70
C GLU A 369 -8.24 -33.02 -4.52
N ARG A 370 -7.13 -32.29 -4.57
CA ARG A 370 -7.14 -30.83 -4.45
C ARG A 370 -7.64 -30.22 -5.75
N ARG A 371 -8.80 -29.56 -5.67
CA ARG A 371 -9.38 -28.81 -6.79
C ARG A 371 -9.53 -27.34 -6.45
N TYR A 372 -9.45 -26.47 -7.46
CA TYR A 372 -9.58 -25.03 -7.26
C TYR A 372 -11.01 -24.62 -6.89
N HIS A 373 -12.02 -25.18 -7.57
CA HIS A 373 -13.42 -24.76 -7.45
C HIS A 373 -14.24 -25.58 -6.43
N THR A 374 -13.60 -26.36 -5.55
CA THR A 374 -14.32 -27.08 -4.49
C THR A 374 -14.90 -26.14 -3.44
N LYS A 375 -16.03 -26.56 -2.86
CA LYS A 375 -16.66 -25.86 -1.72
C LYS A 375 -15.77 -25.88 -0.48
N LYS A 376 -15.12 -27.02 -0.21
CA LYS A 376 -14.16 -27.19 0.88
C LYS A 376 -12.77 -26.88 0.33
N ARG A 377 -12.14 -25.84 0.87
CA ARG A 377 -10.80 -25.43 0.46
C ARG A 377 -9.75 -26.33 1.09
N HIS A 378 -8.70 -26.61 0.31
CA HIS A 378 -7.52 -27.36 0.73
C HIS A 378 -6.27 -26.47 0.62
N PRO A 379 -5.26 -26.62 1.48
CA PRO A 379 -5.26 -27.46 2.69
C PRO A 379 -6.30 -27.01 3.72
N VAL A 380 -6.85 -27.96 4.48
CA VAL A 380 -7.84 -27.66 5.53
C VAL A 380 -7.18 -26.95 6.73
N PRO A 381 -7.90 -26.06 7.44
CA PRO A 381 -7.37 -25.37 8.61
C PRO A 381 -6.80 -26.34 9.66
N GLN A 382 -5.58 -26.10 10.11
CA GLN A 382 -4.85 -26.96 11.05
C GLN A 382 -4.94 -26.49 12.51
N LEU A 383 -5.06 -25.18 12.76
CA LEU A 383 -5.19 -24.59 14.10
C LEU A 383 -6.65 -24.65 14.60
N VAL A 384 -7.19 -25.85 14.79
CA VAL A 384 -8.60 -26.05 15.18
C VAL A 384 -8.72 -26.22 16.69
N TYR A 385 -9.74 -25.58 17.27
CA TYR A 385 -10.10 -25.67 18.69
C TYR A 385 -11.30 -26.61 18.80
N ARG A 386 -11.19 -27.68 19.60
CA ARG A 386 -12.25 -28.68 19.77
C ARG A 386 -12.49 -28.97 21.23
N ASP A 387 -13.70 -29.43 21.52
CA ASP A 387 -14.10 -29.91 22.84
C ASP A 387 -14.34 -31.43 22.73
N GLU A 388 -13.39 -32.22 23.22
CA GLU A 388 -13.39 -33.70 23.17
C GLU A 388 -13.21 -34.23 24.61
N ASN A 389 -14.22 -34.03 25.47
CA ASN A 389 -14.15 -34.23 26.93
C ASN A 389 -13.16 -33.26 27.62
N GLY A 390 -13.18 -32.01 27.19
CA GLY A 390 -12.21 -30.98 27.57
C GLY A 390 -11.54 -30.35 26.33
N PRO A 391 -10.87 -29.20 26.50
CA PRO A 391 -10.24 -28.48 25.39
C PRO A 391 -9.06 -29.27 24.81
N ALA A 392 -9.22 -29.80 23.59
CA ALA A 392 -8.18 -30.51 22.85
C ALA A 392 -7.36 -29.53 21.99
N ASN A 393 -6.07 -29.82 21.78
CA ASN A 393 -5.11 -28.95 21.08
C ASN A 393 -4.76 -27.64 21.82
N MET A 394 -4.60 -27.72 23.15
CA MET A 394 -4.10 -26.60 23.96
C MET A 394 -2.77 -26.02 23.47
N SER A 395 -1.93 -26.80 22.78
CA SER A 395 -0.67 -26.32 22.18
C SER A 395 -0.84 -25.14 21.21
N ASN A 396 -2.04 -24.88 20.67
CA ASN A 396 -2.31 -23.66 19.89
C ASN A 396 -2.12 -22.37 20.71
N PHE A 397 -2.26 -22.43 22.05
CA PHE A 397 -2.02 -21.29 22.93
C PHE A 397 -0.55 -20.89 23.03
N THR A 398 0.39 -21.73 22.56
CA THR A 398 1.80 -21.34 22.40
C THR A 398 1.97 -20.15 21.44
N LEU A 399 1.03 -19.96 20.51
CA LEU A 399 1.00 -18.79 19.61
C LEU A 399 0.36 -17.56 20.25
N LEU A 400 -0.58 -17.77 21.19
CA LEU A 400 -1.49 -16.74 21.70
C LEU A 400 -1.01 -16.11 23.01
N TYR A 401 -0.48 -16.92 23.93
CA TYR A 401 -0.19 -16.47 25.28
C TYR A 401 0.99 -15.46 25.30
N PRO A 402 0.75 -14.22 25.76
CA PRO A 402 1.77 -13.17 25.80
C PRO A 402 2.62 -13.31 27.07
N SER A 403 3.52 -14.30 27.10
CA SER A 403 4.33 -14.56 28.29
C SER A 403 5.33 -13.43 28.56
N ILE A 404 5.24 -12.82 29.74
CA ILE A 404 6.11 -11.69 30.14
C ILE A 404 7.53 -12.21 30.40
N SER A 405 7.67 -13.33 31.12
CA SER A 405 8.97 -13.94 31.41
C SER A 405 9.71 -14.28 30.12
N LEU A 406 9.04 -14.86 29.12
CA LEU A 406 9.67 -15.15 27.84
C LEU A 406 9.94 -13.89 27.01
N ALA A 407 9.07 -12.88 27.07
CA ALA A 407 9.31 -11.60 26.43
C ALA A 407 10.63 -10.97 26.92
N ASP A 408 10.88 -11.00 28.23
CA ASP A 408 12.08 -10.42 28.87
C ASP A 408 13.38 -11.24 28.65
N THR A 409 13.29 -12.44 28.08
CA THR A 409 14.49 -13.24 27.75
C THR A 409 15.25 -12.73 26.52
N PHE A 410 14.59 -11.96 25.66
CA PHE A 410 15.14 -11.49 24.39
C PHE A 410 14.87 -9.99 24.19
N ASP A 411 15.93 -9.21 23.97
CA ASP A 411 15.83 -7.83 23.54
C ASP A 411 16.21 -7.70 22.05
N PRO A 412 15.26 -7.35 21.17
CA PRO A 412 15.51 -7.19 19.74
C PRO A 412 16.52 -6.09 19.38
N VAL A 413 16.61 -5.00 20.16
CA VAL A 413 17.52 -3.89 19.86
C VAL A 413 18.96 -4.26 20.19
N ASN A 414 19.18 -4.88 21.35
CA ASN A 414 20.50 -5.42 21.71
C ASN A 414 20.96 -6.50 20.72
N SER A 415 20.02 -7.32 20.21
CA SER A 415 20.30 -8.29 19.16
C SER A 415 20.84 -7.62 17.90
N LEU A 416 20.20 -6.54 17.45
CA LEU A 416 20.61 -5.78 16.27
C LEU A 416 22.06 -5.30 16.39
N LEU A 417 22.41 -4.67 17.52
CA LEU A 417 23.76 -4.14 17.76
C LEU A 417 24.82 -5.24 17.88
N SER A 418 24.44 -6.40 18.44
CA SER A 418 25.36 -7.53 18.60
C SER A 418 25.69 -8.26 17.28
N GLY A 419 24.89 -8.06 16.23
CA GLY A 419 25.07 -8.72 14.92
C GLY A 419 24.99 -10.25 14.94
N LYS A 420 24.39 -10.84 15.98
CA LYS A 420 24.34 -12.30 16.19
C LYS A 420 23.43 -13.01 15.17
N SER A 421 23.74 -14.27 14.88
CA SER A 421 22.86 -15.12 14.06
C SER A 421 21.64 -15.60 14.87
N VAL A 422 20.57 -16.00 14.17
CA VAL A 422 19.37 -16.59 14.81
C VAL A 422 19.70 -17.82 15.66
N ASN A 423 20.67 -18.63 15.22
CA ASN A 423 21.07 -19.83 15.95
C ASN A 423 21.83 -19.50 17.24
N ASP A 424 22.66 -18.45 17.23
CA ASP A 424 23.37 -18.00 18.43
C ASP A 424 22.39 -17.44 19.46
N LEU A 425 21.46 -16.59 19.01
CA LEU A 425 20.38 -16.06 19.83
C LEU A 425 19.51 -17.18 20.42
N HIS A 426 19.13 -18.15 19.59
CA HIS A 426 18.38 -19.32 20.05
C HIS A 426 19.13 -20.09 21.15
N SER A 427 20.43 -20.33 20.99
CA SER A 427 21.23 -21.01 22.00
C SER A 427 21.35 -20.21 23.31
N GLU A 428 21.51 -18.90 23.23
CA GLU A 428 21.61 -18.02 24.40
C GLU A 428 20.29 -17.96 25.18
N ILE A 429 19.19 -17.73 24.47
CA ILE A 429 17.85 -17.69 25.05
C ILE A 429 17.49 -19.06 25.64
N SER A 430 17.81 -20.16 24.95
CA SER A 430 17.57 -21.52 25.46
C SER A 430 18.30 -21.78 26.78
N LYS A 431 19.55 -21.33 26.91
CA LYS A 431 20.30 -21.42 28.18
C LYS A 431 19.64 -20.60 29.28
N ARG A 432 19.21 -19.37 28.98
CA ARG A 432 18.52 -18.50 29.94
C ARG A 432 17.20 -19.11 30.40
N ILE A 433 16.39 -19.63 29.47
CA ILE A 433 15.13 -20.30 29.77
C ILE A 433 15.35 -21.58 30.59
N ARG A 434 16.37 -22.38 30.27
CA ARG A 434 16.71 -23.57 31.06
C ARG A 434 16.99 -23.21 32.52
N ARG A 435 17.77 -22.15 32.75
CA ARG A 435 18.05 -21.63 34.07
C ARG A 435 16.77 -21.18 34.80
N LEU A 436 15.87 -20.46 34.12
CA LEU A 436 14.57 -20.07 34.69
C LEU A 436 13.72 -21.30 35.07
N ILE A 437 13.67 -22.32 34.23
CA ILE A 437 12.94 -23.58 34.51
C ILE A 437 13.48 -24.24 35.79
N GLU A 438 14.80 -24.26 35.95
CA GLU A 438 15.48 -24.83 37.13
C GLU A 438 15.26 -24.00 38.39
N GLU A 439 15.46 -22.68 38.33
CA GLU A 439 15.31 -21.76 39.46
C GLU A 439 13.86 -21.69 39.97
N SER A 440 12.88 -21.73 39.06
CA SER A 440 11.46 -21.78 39.41
C SER A 440 10.98 -23.19 39.81
N ASN A 441 11.85 -24.20 39.78
CA ASN A 441 11.53 -25.60 40.11
C ASN A 441 10.27 -26.11 39.38
N LEU A 442 10.16 -25.87 38.06
CA LEU A 442 8.95 -26.21 37.29
C LEU A 442 8.62 -27.71 37.35
N LYS A 443 9.65 -28.57 37.47
CA LYS A 443 9.51 -30.03 37.57
C LYS A 443 8.61 -30.50 38.71
N GLN A 444 8.32 -29.66 39.71
CA GLN A 444 7.38 -30.00 40.78
C GLN A 444 5.95 -30.29 40.28
N TYR A 445 5.58 -29.84 39.08
CA TYR A 445 4.28 -30.08 38.46
C TYR A 445 4.25 -31.28 37.50
N GLU A 446 5.35 -32.02 37.38
CA GLU A 446 5.44 -33.25 36.60
C GLU A 446 4.64 -34.38 37.27
N THR A 447 3.86 -35.11 36.47
CA THR A 447 3.07 -36.26 36.92
C THR A 447 3.26 -37.45 36.00
N ASP A 448 3.23 -38.67 36.53
CA ASP A 448 3.46 -39.90 35.76
C ASP A 448 2.35 -40.21 34.74
N SER A 449 1.13 -39.72 34.98
CA SER A 449 -0.06 -39.95 34.14
C SER A 449 -0.36 -38.80 33.17
N GLY A 450 0.41 -37.71 33.22
CA GLY A 450 0.21 -36.54 32.36
C GLY A 450 0.78 -36.69 30.95
N GLU A 451 0.55 -35.67 30.11
CA GLU A 451 1.04 -35.65 28.74
C GLU A 451 2.27 -34.73 28.58
N PRO A 452 3.41 -35.20 28.04
CA PRO A 452 4.61 -34.38 27.84
C PRO A 452 4.39 -33.15 26.94
N SER A 453 3.52 -33.24 25.94
CA SER A 453 3.25 -32.16 24.98
C SER A 453 2.61 -30.91 25.63
N ARG A 454 1.99 -31.05 26.80
CA ARG A 454 1.33 -29.95 27.51
C ARG A 454 2.30 -28.94 28.10
N TRP A 455 3.55 -29.33 28.31
CA TRP A 455 4.60 -28.42 28.76
C TRP A 455 4.79 -27.22 27.82
N TYR A 456 4.56 -27.39 26.51
CA TYR A 456 4.79 -26.32 25.53
C TYR A 456 3.91 -25.09 25.72
N TRP A 457 2.65 -25.27 26.14
CA TRP A 457 1.74 -24.15 26.41
C TRP A 457 1.67 -23.79 27.90
N ALA A 458 1.94 -24.74 28.80
CA ALA A 458 1.83 -24.51 30.24
C ALA A 458 3.11 -23.90 30.86
N ALA A 459 4.31 -24.26 30.37
CA ALA A 459 5.55 -23.76 30.96
C ALA A 459 5.67 -22.23 30.95
N PRO A 460 5.34 -21.49 29.86
CA PRO A 460 5.37 -20.03 29.87
C PRO A 460 4.44 -19.43 30.95
N LEU A 461 3.22 -19.97 31.06
CA LEU A 461 2.22 -19.55 32.04
C LEU A 461 2.69 -19.78 33.49
N LEU A 462 3.35 -20.91 33.73
CA LEU A 462 3.86 -21.26 35.06
C LEU A 462 5.11 -20.45 35.44
N LEU A 463 5.98 -20.13 34.48
CA LEU A 463 7.08 -19.19 34.70
C LEU A 463 6.55 -17.82 35.13
N ASP A 464 5.51 -17.33 34.45
CA ASP A 464 4.85 -16.07 34.78
C ASP A 464 4.15 -16.11 36.14
N LYS A 465 3.53 -17.23 36.51
CA LYS A 465 2.92 -17.44 37.83
C LYS A 465 3.94 -17.44 38.96
N LEU A 466 5.08 -18.09 38.76
CA LEU A 466 6.09 -18.29 39.81
C LEU A 466 7.01 -17.08 39.98
N ASN A 467 6.96 -16.12 39.06
CA ASN A 467 7.68 -14.87 39.17
C ASN A 467 6.85 -13.85 39.98
N SER A 468 7.34 -13.51 41.18
CA SER A 468 6.67 -12.63 42.14
C SER A 468 6.40 -11.23 41.60
N ASP A 469 7.24 -10.75 40.69
CA ASP A 469 7.20 -9.37 40.22
C ASP A 469 6.10 -9.15 39.17
N ILE A 470 5.67 -10.22 38.50
CA ILE A 470 4.71 -10.16 37.39
C ILE A 470 3.44 -10.97 37.62
N THR A 471 3.41 -11.90 38.59
CA THR A 471 2.23 -12.75 38.84
C THR A 471 0.96 -11.96 39.13
N GLY A 472 1.08 -10.78 39.74
CA GLY A 472 -0.06 -9.88 40.01
C GLY A 472 -0.67 -9.37 38.71
N THR A 473 0.15 -8.79 37.84
CA THR A 473 -0.24 -8.31 36.51
C THR A 473 -0.83 -9.42 35.64
N VAL A 474 -0.23 -10.61 35.66
CA VAL A 474 -0.72 -11.76 34.89
C VAL A 474 -2.11 -12.18 35.40
N ASN A 475 -2.32 -12.16 36.72
CA ASN A 475 -3.62 -12.44 37.31
C ASN A 475 -4.66 -11.38 36.92
N GLU A 476 -4.32 -10.10 36.91
CA GLU A 476 -5.21 -9.01 36.46
C GLU A 476 -5.62 -9.22 35.00
N TRP A 477 -4.65 -9.41 34.11
CA TRP A 477 -4.84 -9.73 32.70
C TRP A 477 -5.77 -10.95 32.48
N LEU A 478 -5.50 -12.06 33.16
CA LEU A 478 -6.30 -13.29 33.03
C LEU A 478 -7.73 -13.15 33.56
N ASN A 479 -7.98 -12.17 34.44
CA ASN A 479 -9.31 -11.85 34.95
C ASN A 479 -10.14 -10.97 34.00
N CYS A 480 -9.55 -10.42 32.93
CA CYS A 480 -10.27 -9.71 31.85
C CYS A 480 -11.06 -10.64 30.90
N LYS A 481 -11.67 -11.71 31.44
CA LYS A 481 -12.35 -12.78 30.67
C LYS A 481 -13.41 -12.24 29.72
N GLU A 482 -14.16 -11.24 30.15
CA GLU A 482 -15.25 -10.67 29.36
C GLU A 482 -14.75 -10.02 28.07
N ARG A 483 -13.65 -9.27 28.11
CA ARG A 483 -13.02 -8.66 26.92
C ARG A 483 -12.49 -9.73 25.96
N VAL A 484 -11.85 -10.76 26.50
CA VAL A 484 -11.33 -11.89 25.70
C VAL A 484 -12.48 -12.69 25.04
N HIS A 485 -13.53 -12.99 25.79
CA HIS A 485 -14.70 -13.70 25.28
C HIS A 485 -15.43 -12.88 24.20
N ASN A 486 -15.54 -11.56 24.39
CA ASN A 486 -16.09 -10.65 23.41
C ASN A 486 -15.27 -10.64 22.11
N ALA A 487 -13.94 -10.70 22.20
CA ALA A 487 -13.08 -10.81 21.01
C ALA A 487 -13.34 -12.13 20.24
N PHE A 488 -13.61 -13.23 20.93
CA PHE A 488 -13.96 -14.51 20.30
C PHE A 488 -15.39 -14.56 19.76
N ALA A 489 -16.31 -13.74 20.27
CA ALA A 489 -17.70 -13.70 19.81
C ALA A 489 -17.86 -13.25 18.35
N ALA A 490 -16.84 -12.59 17.78
CA ALA A 490 -16.80 -12.24 16.36
C ALA A 490 -16.63 -13.47 15.43
N GLU A 491 -16.23 -14.63 15.96
CA GLU A 491 -16.11 -15.87 15.19
C GLU A 491 -17.44 -16.63 15.09
N LYS A 492 -17.45 -17.73 14.32
CA LYS A 492 -18.62 -18.64 14.32
C LYS A 492 -18.87 -19.12 15.74
N LYS A 493 -20.15 -19.09 16.17
CA LYS A 493 -20.59 -19.36 17.55
C LYS A 493 -19.91 -20.58 18.20
N GLU A 494 -19.81 -21.70 17.49
CA GLU A 494 -19.16 -22.92 17.99
C GLU A 494 -17.65 -22.75 18.21
N VAL A 495 -16.96 -22.08 17.29
CA VAL A 495 -15.51 -21.85 17.38
C VAL A 495 -15.20 -20.85 18.49
N GLY A 496 -15.99 -19.79 18.62
CA GLY A 496 -15.84 -18.81 19.69
C GLY A 496 -16.04 -19.44 21.07
N ARG A 497 -17.06 -20.31 21.22
CA ARG A 497 -17.27 -21.09 22.45
C ARG A 497 -16.11 -22.02 22.75
N ALA A 498 -15.60 -22.74 21.75
CA ALA A 498 -14.45 -23.63 21.95
C ALA A 498 -13.22 -22.83 22.42
N LYS A 499 -12.90 -21.69 21.80
CA LYS A 499 -11.79 -20.83 22.23
C LYS A 499 -11.95 -20.29 23.65
N ALA A 500 -13.16 -19.88 24.04
CA ALA A 500 -13.46 -19.46 25.40
C ALA A 500 -13.16 -20.57 26.42
N LEU A 501 -13.58 -21.82 26.15
CA LEU A 501 -13.27 -22.97 27.00
C LEU A 501 -11.76 -23.22 27.14
N HIS A 502 -10.99 -23.03 26.06
CA HIS A 502 -9.53 -23.17 26.14
C HIS A 502 -8.89 -22.04 26.96
N PHE A 503 -9.40 -20.82 26.85
CA PHE A 503 -8.94 -19.70 27.68
C PHE A 503 -9.29 -19.93 29.16
N GLU A 504 -10.49 -20.44 29.46
CA GLU A 504 -10.90 -20.83 30.81
C GLU A 504 -9.97 -21.92 31.37
N GLN A 505 -9.58 -22.92 30.58
CA GLN A 505 -8.59 -23.92 30.98
C GLN A 505 -7.22 -23.32 31.27
N LEU A 506 -6.80 -22.31 30.50
CA LEU A 506 -5.55 -21.59 30.76
C LEU A 506 -5.62 -20.84 32.10
N VAL A 507 -6.72 -20.14 32.38
CA VAL A 507 -6.94 -19.47 33.68
C VAL A 507 -7.01 -20.48 34.83
N GLU A 508 -7.70 -21.61 34.64
CA GLU A 508 -7.77 -22.67 35.65
C GLU A 508 -6.38 -23.27 35.93
N THR A 509 -5.56 -23.45 34.90
CA THR A 509 -4.18 -23.92 35.05
C THR A 509 -3.31 -22.90 35.80
N PHE A 510 -3.52 -21.61 35.55
CA PHE A 510 -2.83 -20.55 36.29
C PHE A 510 -3.22 -20.57 37.78
N ASN A 511 -4.50 -20.76 38.10
CA ASN A 511 -4.95 -20.82 39.49
C ASN A 511 -4.52 -22.11 40.20
N ASN A 512 -4.69 -23.25 39.52
CA ASN A 512 -4.45 -24.59 40.02
C ASN A 512 -3.48 -25.38 39.10
N PRO A 513 -2.16 -25.12 39.17
CA PRO A 513 -1.17 -25.78 38.29
C PRO A 513 -1.20 -27.31 38.28
N ALA A 514 -1.59 -27.94 39.39
CA ALA A 514 -1.69 -29.40 39.50
C ALA A 514 -2.71 -30.01 38.52
N ASN A 515 -3.72 -29.24 38.08
CA ASN A 515 -4.76 -29.69 37.16
C ASN A 515 -4.32 -29.66 35.69
N ALA A 516 -3.12 -29.18 35.39
CA ALA A 516 -2.59 -29.11 34.03
C ALA A 516 -2.37 -30.50 33.39
N GLY A 517 -2.18 -31.55 34.22
CA GLY A 517 -1.91 -32.91 33.76
C GLY A 517 -0.61 -33.00 32.96
N LEU A 518 0.46 -32.38 33.46
CA LEU A 518 1.76 -32.35 32.80
C LEU A 518 2.47 -33.69 32.98
N GLY A 519 2.85 -34.32 31.87
CA GLY A 519 3.62 -35.57 31.87
C GLY A 519 5.10 -35.33 32.15
N LYS A 520 5.94 -36.32 31.82
CA LYS A 520 7.41 -36.16 31.86
C LYS A 520 7.85 -34.93 31.06
N MET A 521 8.68 -34.06 31.66
CA MET A 521 9.18 -32.85 30.98
C MET A 521 10.02 -33.19 29.74
N PRO A 522 9.68 -32.65 28.55
CA PRO A 522 10.48 -32.84 27.33
C PRO A 522 11.89 -32.25 27.48
N GLU A 523 12.91 -32.95 26.98
CA GLU A 523 14.31 -32.49 27.04
C GLU A 523 14.53 -31.23 26.19
N GLU A 524 13.80 -31.14 25.08
CA GLU A 524 13.83 -30.02 24.14
C GLU A 524 12.99 -28.81 24.57
N LEU A 525 12.32 -28.83 25.72
CA LEU A 525 11.40 -27.77 26.16
C LEU A 525 12.05 -26.38 26.10
N SER A 526 13.26 -26.23 26.67
CA SER A 526 14.03 -24.98 26.62
C SER A 526 14.30 -24.48 25.20
N ASN A 527 14.55 -25.39 24.25
CA ASN A 527 14.79 -25.04 22.84
C ASN A 527 13.49 -24.58 22.16
N VAL A 528 12.37 -25.23 22.41
CA VAL A 528 11.08 -24.85 21.83
C VAL A 528 10.61 -23.51 22.40
N LEU A 529 10.76 -23.28 23.71
CA LEU A 529 10.43 -21.99 24.33
C LEU A 529 11.35 -20.86 23.85
N ALA A 530 12.61 -21.13 23.51
CA ALA A 530 13.48 -20.15 22.89
C ALA A 530 13.01 -19.77 21.47
N GLU A 531 12.52 -20.73 20.67
CA GLU A 531 11.86 -20.40 19.40
C GLU A 531 10.59 -19.57 19.62
N SER A 532 9.78 -19.89 20.63
CA SER A 532 8.62 -19.10 21.01
C SER A 532 8.99 -17.67 21.42
N ALA A 533 10.05 -17.50 22.21
CA ALA A 533 10.53 -16.19 22.62
C ALA A 533 10.93 -15.33 21.41
N LEU A 534 11.46 -15.94 20.34
CA LEU A 534 11.84 -15.22 19.11
C LEU A 534 10.67 -14.98 18.15
N GLY A 535 9.70 -15.90 18.06
CA GLY A 535 8.72 -15.92 16.96
C GLY A 535 7.25 -16.11 17.32
N ALA A 536 6.89 -16.38 18.58
CA ALA A 536 5.48 -16.56 18.95
C ALA A 536 4.74 -15.20 18.86
N PRO A 537 3.62 -15.11 18.11
CA PRO A 537 2.92 -13.85 17.93
C PRO A 537 2.52 -13.14 19.23
N GLY A 538 2.06 -13.87 20.25
CA GLY A 538 1.71 -13.28 21.55
C GLY A 538 2.90 -12.60 22.23
N ILE A 539 4.07 -13.25 22.26
CA ILE A 539 5.28 -12.73 22.91
C ILE A 539 5.87 -11.56 22.11
N VAL A 540 5.94 -11.69 20.80
CA VAL A 540 6.46 -10.66 19.90
C VAL A 540 5.58 -9.40 19.92
N SER A 541 4.26 -9.58 19.90
CA SER A 541 3.31 -8.47 19.99
C SER A 541 3.40 -7.74 21.33
N LEU A 542 3.58 -8.47 22.44
CA LEU A 542 3.75 -7.89 23.76
C LEU A 542 4.96 -6.94 23.80
N ARG A 543 6.11 -7.38 23.29
CA ARG A 543 7.29 -6.51 23.18
C ARG A 543 7.04 -5.29 22.30
N ALA A 544 6.36 -5.48 21.16
CA ALA A 544 6.09 -4.40 20.22
C ALA A 544 5.19 -3.30 20.83
N PHE A 545 4.09 -3.67 21.49
CA PHE A 545 3.20 -2.71 22.15
C PHE A 545 3.85 -2.03 23.34
N ARG A 546 4.52 -2.79 24.22
CA ARG A 546 5.26 -2.25 25.37
C ARG A 546 6.26 -1.19 24.94
N ARG A 547 7.00 -1.43 23.85
CA ARG A 547 8.02 -0.51 23.33
C ARG A 547 7.44 0.73 22.63
N GLN A 548 6.37 0.55 21.84
CA GLN A 548 5.85 1.62 20.98
C GLN A 548 4.83 2.53 21.69
N TYR A 549 4.00 1.97 22.55
CA TYR A 549 2.91 2.67 23.22
C TYR A 549 3.08 2.77 24.74
N GLY A 550 4.01 2.02 25.34
CA GLY A 550 4.15 1.97 26.80
C GLY A 550 2.87 1.42 27.44
N GLY A 551 2.39 2.06 28.50
CA GLY A 551 1.12 1.72 29.15
C GLY A 551 1.22 0.58 30.17
N GLU A 552 0.08 0.24 30.75
CA GLU A 552 -0.02 -0.83 31.75
C GLU A 552 0.22 -2.21 31.12
N MET A 553 0.90 -3.08 31.85
CA MET A 553 1.40 -4.35 31.29
C MET A 553 0.28 -5.37 31.03
N ASP A 554 -0.79 -5.35 31.82
CA ASP A 554 -1.98 -6.17 31.65
C ASP A 554 -2.77 -5.78 30.38
N GLU A 555 -2.92 -4.48 30.10
CA GLU A 555 -3.50 -4.00 28.83
C GLU A 555 -2.64 -4.40 27.63
N ASN A 556 -1.31 -4.25 27.74
CA ASN A 556 -0.39 -4.72 26.70
C ASN A 556 -0.51 -6.24 26.45
N CYS A 557 -0.72 -7.04 27.50
CA CYS A 557 -1.00 -8.48 27.35
C CYS A 557 -2.30 -8.72 26.58
N LEU A 558 -3.36 -7.96 26.85
CA LEU A 558 -4.63 -8.08 26.11
C LEU A 558 -4.49 -7.70 24.64
N HIS A 559 -3.77 -6.62 24.38
CA HIS A 559 -3.46 -6.14 23.05
C HIS A 559 -2.67 -7.18 22.25
N ALA A 560 -1.63 -7.75 22.88
CA ALA A 560 -0.80 -8.79 22.30
C ALA A 560 -1.58 -10.09 22.03
N PHE A 561 -2.42 -10.53 22.97
CA PHE A 561 -3.27 -11.71 22.80
C PHE A 561 -4.26 -11.52 21.65
N SER A 562 -4.87 -10.34 21.56
CA SER A 562 -5.81 -9.98 20.50
C SER A 562 -5.15 -10.01 19.13
N LEU A 563 -3.96 -9.41 19.00
CA LEU A 563 -3.18 -9.43 17.75
C LEU A 563 -2.71 -10.86 17.40
N ALA A 564 -2.27 -11.64 18.37
CA ALA A 564 -1.90 -13.04 18.17
C ALA A 564 -3.07 -13.88 17.64
N ASN A 565 -4.30 -13.60 18.09
CA ASN A 565 -5.50 -14.23 17.56
C ASN A 565 -5.76 -13.88 16.08
N ASP A 566 -5.45 -12.66 15.67
CA ASP A 566 -5.49 -12.23 14.26
C ASP A 566 -4.42 -12.96 13.41
N PHE A 567 -3.22 -13.19 13.95
CA PHE A 567 -2.21 -14.07 13.33
C PHE A 567 -2.69 -15.52 13.20
N VAL A 568 -3.33 -16.09 14.21
CA VAL A 568 -3.94 -17.43 14.10
C VAL A 568 -4.96 -17.49 12.97
N THR A 569 -5.75 -16.42 12.80
CA THR A 569 -6.71 -16.31 11.68
C THR A 569 -6.01 -16.23 10.33
N LEU A 570 -4.88 -15.51 10.23
CA LEU A 570 -4.03 -15.51 9.05
C LEU A 570 -3.46 -16.91 8.74
N PHE A 571 -2.92 -17.62 9.73
CA PHE A 571 -2.31 -18.94 9.57
C PHE A 571 -3.33 -20.06 9.28
N LYS A 572 -4.62 -19.82 9.50
CA LYS A 572 -5.70 -20.74 9.12
C LYS A 572 -6.07 -20.67 7.64
N LYS A 573 -5.67 -19.63 6.91
CA LYS A 573 -5.98 -19.49 5.48
C LYS A 573 -5.24 -20.59 4.70
N PRO A 574 -5.89 -21.31 3.76
CA PRO A 574 -5.25 -22.35 2.94
C PRO A 574 -3.96 -21.88 2.25
N GLU A 575 -3.96 -20.64 1.77
CA GLU A 575 -2.81 -19.99 1.14
C GLU A 575 -1.62 -19.87 2.12
N SER A 576 -1.90 -19.56 3.39
CA SER A 576 -0.87 -19.47 4.44
C SER A 576 -0.37 -20.85 4.85
N ILE A 577 -1.25 -21.84 4.96
CA ILE A 577 -0.89 -23.21 5.32
C ILE A 577 0.06 -23.80 4.26
N ALA A 578 -0.27 -23.61 2.98
CA ALA A 578 0.56 -24.06 1.89
C ALA A 578 1.95 -23.40 1.92
N ALA A 579 2.00 -22.07 2.07
CA ALA A 579 3.26 -21.33 2.18
C ALA A 579 4.12 -21.81 3.37
N ILE A 580 3.54 -21.92 4.58
CA ILE A 580 4.27 -22.33 5.80
C ILE A 580 4.76 -23.78 5.68
N ARG A 581 3.95 -24.70 5.15
CA ARG A 581 4.36 -26.11 4.96
C ARG A 581 5.52 -26.24 3.96
N LEU A 582 5.54 -25.44 2.89
CA LEU A 582 6.66 -25.39 1.94
C LEU A 582 7.92 -24.79 2.57
N SER A 583 7.75 -23.77 3.41
CA SER A 583 8.86 -23.03 4.02
C SER A 583 9.53 -23.78 5.17
N VAL A 584 8.75 -24.57 5.91
CA VAL A 584 9.22 -25.35 7.06
C VAL A 584 8.93 -26.84 6.79
N PRO A 585 9.85 -27.55 6.11
CA PRO A 585 9.64 -28.92 5.65
C PRO A 585 9.67 -29.95 6.79
N ASP A 586 10.22 -29.60 7.95
CA ASP A 586 10.31 -30.47 9.12
C ASP A 586 8.93 -31.02 9.53
N ARG A 587 8.89 -32.29 9.96
CA ARG A 587 7.66 -32.96 10.46
C ARG A 587 7.29 -32.47 11.86
N LEU A 588 7.15 -31.16 12.03
CA LEU A 588 6.69 -30.53 13.26
C LEU A 588 5.18 -30.33 13.25
N PRO A 589 4.55 -30.27 14.43
CA PRO A 589 3.19 -29.76 14.58
C PRO A 589 3.03 -28.39 13.92
N TYR A 590 1.87 -28.13 13.32
CA TYR A 590 1.68 -26.92 12.52
C TYR A 590 1.86 -25.62 13.33
N TRP A 591 1.43 -25.57 14.60
CA TRP A 591 1.66 -24.41 15.47
C TRP A 591 3.15 -24.09 15.62
N HIS A 592 4.01 -25.11 15.68
CA HIS A 592 5.46 -24.96 15.84
C HIS A 592 6.09 -24.47 14.52
N ARG A 593 5.59 -24.97 13.38
CA ARG A 593 5.97 -24.43 12.06
C ARG A 593 5.64 -22.94 11.92
N CYS A 594 4.48 -22.50 12.45
CA CYS A 594 4.13 -21.07 12.46
C CYS A 594 5.14 -20.23 13.25
N ILE A 595 5.58 -20.70 14.43
CA ILE A 595 6.59 -20.01 15.24
C ILE A 595 7.91 -19.90 14.49
N ARG A 596 8.37 -21.00 13.87
CA ARG A 596 9.60 -20.99 13.05
C ARG A 596 9.48 -20.04 11.88
N TYR A 597 8.37 -20.06 11.15
CA TYR A 597 8.12 -19.13 10.04
C TYR A 597 8.16 -17.66 10.50
N CYS A 598 7.55 -17.34 11.65
CA CYS A 598 7.61 -16.01 12.25
C CYS A 598 9.02 -15.60 12.67
N ARG A 599 9.78 -16.52 13.30
CA ARG A 599 11.18 -16.31 13.67
C ARG A 599 11.99 -16.02 12.42
N ASP A 600 11.94 -16.89 11.42
CA ASP A 600 12.73 -16.82 10.19
C ASP A 600 12.47 -15.53 9.40
N GLY A 601 11.22 -15.03 9.43
CA GLY A 601 10.83 -13.75 8.83
C GLY A 601 11.00 -12.51 9.72
N CYS A 602 11.62 -12.65 10.90
CA CYS A 602 11.81 -11.60 11.89
C CYS A 602 10.53 -10.77 12.15
N VAL A 603 9.42 -11.46 12.49
CA VAL A 603 8.11 -10.81 12.66
C VAL A 603 8.12 -9.68 13.71
N GLN A 604 9.06 -9.72 14.67
CA GLN A 604 9.27 -8.63 15.62
C GLN A 604 9.59 -7.31 14.92
N ALA A 605 10.57 -7.30 14.02
CA ALA A 605 10.93 -6.09 13.29
C ALA A 605 9.79 -5.60 12.39
N VAL A 606 8.99 -6.51 11.84
CA VAL A 606 7.82 -6.17 11.01
C VAL A 606 6.75 -5.44 11.82
N LEU A 607 6.47 -5.90 13.05
CA LEU A 607 5.52 -5.25 13.94
C LEU A 607 6.06 -3.91 14.45
N ASP A 608 7.30 -3.86 14.91
CA ASP A 608 7.93 -2.63 15.41
C ASP A 608 7.94 -1.54 14.33
N GLU A 609 8.27 -1.90 13.07
CA GLU A 609 8.25 -1.02 11.90
C GLU A 609 6.84 -0.55 11.51
N TYR A 610 5.83 -1.44 11.56
CA TYR A 610 4.47 -1.04 11.22
C TYR A 610 3.83 -0.18 12.31
N LEU A 611 4.02 -0.52 13.59
CA LEU A 611 3.53 0.29 14.71
C LEU A 611 4.17 1.68 14.72
N HIS A 612 5.47 1.80 14.39
CA HIS A 612 6.11 3.11 14.19
C HIS A 612 5.37 3.97 13.16
N LEU A 613 4.94 3.37 12.05
CA LEU A 613 4.16 4.09 11.02
C LEU A 613 2.76 4.44 11.50
N LEU A 614 2.11 3.56 12.27
CA LEU A 614 0.77 3.79 12.78
C LEU A 614 0.69 4.87 13.85
N ARG A 615 1.77 5.10 14.61
CA ARG A 615 1.84 6.12 15.67
C ARG A 615 1.51 7.54 15.19
N ALA A 616 1.70 7.84 13.91
CA ALA A 616 1.31 9.13 13.35
C ALA A 616 -0.21 9.31 13.23
N ASP A 617 -0.95 8.20 13.06
CA ASP A 617 -2.40 8.18 12.81
C ASP A 617 -3.21 7.54 13.96
N CYS A 618 -2.55 6.92 14.94
CA CYS A 618 -3.14 6.22 16.07
C CYS A 618 -2.52 6.74 17.36
N GLU A 619 -3.33 7.40 18.20
CA GLU A 619 -2.86 8.05 19.43
C GLU A 619 -2.51 7.01 20.51
N ASP A 620 -3.24 5.89 20.54
CA ASP A 620 -3.09 4.83 21.52
C ASP A 620 -3.01 3.42 20.89
N ALA A 621 -2.75 2.42 21.74
CA ALA A 621 -2.62 1.03 21.35
C ALA A 621 -3.96 0.39 20.91
N ASP A 622 -5.10 0.85 21.43
CA ASP A 622 -6.42 0.33 21.05
C ASP A 622 -6.75 0.70 19.59
N GLU A 623 -6.51 1.94 19.19
CA GLU A 623 -6.64 2.38 17.80
C GLU A 623 -5.70 1.61 16.87
N ALA A 624 -4.45 1.40 17.30
CA ALA A 624 -3.45 0.65 16.55
C ALA A 624 -3.89 -0.80 16.30
N ILE A 625 -4.52 -1.46 17.28
CA ILE A 625 -5.04 -2.83 17.14
C ILE A 625 -6.19 -2.88 16.15
N VAL A 626 -7.12 -1.92 16.21
CA VAL A 626 -8.22 -1.84 15.25
C VAL A 626 -7.65 -1.72 13.83
N ARG A 627 -6.63 -0.90 13.65
CA ARG A 627 -5.93 -0.69 12.37
C ARG A 627 -5.19 -1.95 11.90
N LEU A 628 -4.49 -2.65 12.80
CA LEU A 628 -3.80 -3.91 12.54
C LEU A 628 -4.79 -5.01 12.14
N ARG A 629 -5.86 -5.21 12.91
CA ARG A 629 -6.89 -6.23 12.66
C ARG A 629 -7.51 -6.11 11.27
N ALA A 630 -7.78 -4.89 10.82
CA ALA A 630 -8.27 -4.63 9.47
C ALA A 630 -7.26 -5.06 8.38
N SER A 631 -5.96 -5.03 8.68
CA SER A 631 -4.88 -5.43 7.77
C SER A 631 -4.77 -6.94 7.57
N PHE A 632 -5.02 -7.75 8.62
CA PHE A 632 -4.99 -9.23 8.52
C PHE A 632 -6.22 -9.81 7.81
N ASN A 633 -7.36 -9.14 7.96
CA ASN A 633 -8.68 -9.67 7.64
C ASN A 633 -9.26 -9.18 6.32
N LEU A 634 -8.43 -8.79 5.34
CA LEU A 634 -8.94 -8.57 3.99
C LEU A 634 -9.59 -9.88 3.50
N GLN A 635 -10.92 -9.83 3.33
CA GLN A 635 -11.66 -10.94 2.77
C GLN A 635 -11.16 -11.18 1.35
N THR A 636 -10.75 -12.43 1.07
CA THR A 636 -10.36 -12.85 -0.28
C THR A 636 -11.52 -12.53 -1.23
N THR A 637 -11.34 -11.49 -2.03
CA THR A 637 -12.30 -11.14 -3.07
C THR A 637 -12.24 -12.19 -4.17
N SER A 638 -13.30 -12.36 -4.93
CA SER A 638 -13.27 -13.20 -6.12
C SER A 638 -13.94 -12.49 -7.28
N LEU A 639 -13.35 -12.65 -8.46
CA LEU A 639 -13.82 -12.06 -9.70
C LEU A 639 -14.45 -13.14 -10.56
N ASN A 640 -15.56 -12.81 -11.22
CA ASN A 640 -16.12 -13.68 -12.25
C ASN A 640 -15.21 -13.63 -13.48
N VAL A 641 -14.82 -14.79 -13.97
CA VAL A 641 -14.01 -14.97 -15.17
C VAL A 641 -14.66 -16.08 -15.98
N ASP A 642 -14.94 -15.82 -17.25
CA ASP A 642 -15.63 -16.78 -18.10
C ASP A 642 -14.60 -17.62 -18.89
N ASP A 643 -14.78 -18.94 -18.92
CA ASP A 643 -14.26 -19.78 -20.00
C ASP A 643 -15.28 -19.86 -21.14
N LEU A 644 -14.94 -20.63 -22.18
CA LEU A 644 -15.83 -20.88 -23.31
C LEU A 644 -17.17 -21.50 -22.85
N ASP A 645 -17.14 -22.56 -22.02
CA ASP A 645 -18.35 -23.28 -21.61
C ASP A 645 -19.29 -22.39 -20.77
N THR A 646 -18.75 -21.73 -19.75
CA THR A 646 -19.51 -20.82 -18.88
C THR A 646 -20.08 -19.65 -19.67
N PHE A 647 -19.32 -19.08 -20.63
CA PHE A 647 -19.82 -18.04 -21.51
C PHE A 647 -21.02 -18.51 -22.36
N MET A 648 -20.91 -19.70 -22.97
CA MET A 648 -21.97 -20.26 -23.81
C MET A 648 -23.23 -20.58 -22.98
N ASN A 649 -23.05 -21.18 -21.81
CA ASN A 649 -24.13 -21.58 -20.92
C ASN A 649 -24.69 -20.42 -20.07
N GLY A 650 -24.06 -19.24 -20.11
CA GLY A 650 -24.44 -18.10 -19.24
C GLY A 650 -24.19 -18.36 -17.75
N GLN A 651 -23.26 -19.26 -17.45
CA GLN A 651 -22.76 -19.49 -16.10
C GLN A 651 -21.55 -18.59 -15.82
N THR A 652 -21.08 -18.55 -14.58
CA THR A 652 -19.86 -17.83 -14.22
C THR A 652 -19.05 -18.68 -13.26
N ARG A 653 -17.73 -18.64 -13.38
CA ARG A 653 -16.79 -19.19 -12.40
C ARG A 653 -15.99 -18.06 -11.78
N LYS A 654 -15.59 -18.28 -10.53
CA LYS A 654 -14.92 -17.27 -9.71
C LYS A 654 -13.45 -17.62 -9.54
N LEU A 655 -12.58 -16.63 -9.78
CA LEU A 655 -11.17 -16.70 -9.42
C LEU A 655 -10.90 -15.80 -8.22
N ARG A 656 -10.23 -16.35 -7.21
CA ARG A 656 -9.84 -15.72 -5.96
C ARG A 656 -8.73 -14.68 -6.20
N CYS A 657 -8.80 -13.58 -5.47
CA CYS A 657 -7.86 -12.46 -5.51
C CYS A 657 -7.38 -12.22 -4.08
N HIS A 658 -6.25 -12.83 -3.72
CA HIS A 658 -5.66 -12.77 -2.37
C HIS A 658 -4.20 -12.27 -2.37
N PHE A 659 -3.47 -12.48 -3.46
CA PHE A 659 -2.09 -12.01 -3.63
C PHE A 659 -2.06 -10.68 -4.38
N ALA A 660 -2.91 -10.56 -5.40
CA ALA A 660 -3.15 -9.36 -6.18
C ALA A 660 -4.62 -8.94 -6.05
N THR A 661 -4.89 -7.63 -6.04
CA THR A 661 -6.26 -7.08 -5.97
C THR A 661 -6.46 -5.93 -6.95
N GLU A 662 -7.73 -5.69 -7.32
CA GLU A 662 -8.12 -4.60 -8.21
C GLU A 662 -8.73 -3.41 -7.47
N LEU A 663 -8.41 -2.20 -7.95
CA LEU A 663 -9.03 -0.94 -7.59
C LEU A 663 -9.55 -0.26 -8.86
N GLY A 664 -10.64 -0.77 -9.44
CA GLY A 664 -11.12 -0.32 -10.76
C GLY A 664 -12.64 -0.30 -10.97
N ASN A 665 -13.39 -1.26 -10.42
CA ASN A 665 -14.84 -1.41 -10.70
C ASN A 665 -15.77 -0.79 -9.65
N GLN A 666 -15.25 0.05 -8.76
CA GLN A 666 -16.01 0.61 -7.65
C GLN A 666 -16.56 1.97 -8.05
N ARG A 667 -17.89 2.16 -7.96
CA ARG A 667 -18.48 3.50 -8.02
C ARG A 667 -18.05 4.25 -6.76
N LEU A 668 -16.93 4.95 -6.82
CA LEU A 668 -16.36 5.70 -5.68
C LEU A 668 -17.34 6.72 -5.08
N GLU A 669 -18.29 7.19 -5.88
CA GLU A 669 -19.38 8.08 -5.47
C GLU A 669 -20.36 7.42 -4.48
N THR A 670 -20.42 6.08 -4.45
CA THR A 670 -21.23 5.36 -3.48
C THR A 670 -20.47 5.20 -2.17
N GLU A 671 -21.17 5.32 -1.04
CA GLU A 671 -20.58 5.16 0.29
C GLU A 671 -19.89 3.79 0.45
N GLN A 672 -20.47 2.73 -0.11
CA GLN A 672 -19.89 1.39 -0.11
C GLN A 672 -18.62 1.29 -0.97
N GLY A 673 -18.61 1.93 -2.15
CA GLY A 673 -17.43 1.99 -3.02
C GLY A 673 -16.27 2.75 -2.37
N GLY A 674 -16.55 3.92 -1.76
CA GLY A 674 -15.56 4.70 -1.03
C GLY A 674 -14.96 3.94 0.17
N LYS A 675 -15.80 3.26 0.97
CA LYS A 675 -15.34 2.42 2.09
C LYS A 675 -14.43 1.29 1.63
N ARG A 676 -14.78 0.62 0.52
CA ARG A 676 -13.96 -0.48 -0.02
C ARG A 676 -12.61 0.03 -0.55
N ALA A 677 -12.58 1.16 -1.26
CA ALA A 677 -11.33 1.76 -1.73
C ALA A 677 -10.41 2.16 -0.56
N SER A 678 -10.98 2.77 0.48
CA SER A 678 -10.24 3.12 1.71
C SER A 678 -9.66 1.88 2.40
N ASN A 679 -10.46 0.82 2.52
CA ASN A 679 -10.00 -0.45 3.10
C ASN A 679 -8.87 -1.09 2.27
N ILE A 680 -9.01 -1.14 0.94
CA ILE A 680 -7.95 -1.66 0.05
C ILE A 680 -6.67 -0.83 0.20
N ARG A 681 -6.76 0.51 0.27
CA ARG A 681 -5.60 1.37 0.51
C ARG A 681 -4.93 1.03 1.83
N GLN A 682 -5.70 0.94 2.91
CA GLN A 682 -5.19 0.60 4.24
C GLN A 682 -4.45 -0.74 4.23
N VAL A 683 -5.07 -1.79 3.68
CA VAL A 683 -4.45 -3.13 3.66
C VAL A 683 -3.21 -3.14 2.76
N PHE A 684 -3.25 -2.48 1.60
CA PHE A 684 -2.08 -2.39 0.72
C PHE A 684 -0.91 -1.64 1.38
N ASN A 685 -1.19 -0.66 2.24
CA ASN A 685 -0.18 0.03 3.04
C ASN A 685 0.25 -0.72 4.31
N SER A 686 -0.32 -1.89 4.61
CA SER A 686 0.19 -2.79 5.65
C SER A 686 1.33 -3.67 5.11
N PRO A 687 2.13 -4.36 5.95
CA PRO A 687 3.13 -5.30 5.45
C PRO A 687 2.52 -6.58 4.86
N PHE A 688 1.23 -6.87 5.09
CA PHE A 688 0.58 -8.12 4.68
C PHE A 688 0.04 -8.06 3.24
N ARG A 689 -0.35 -9.22 2.68
CA ARG A 689 -0.99 -9.30 1.36
C ARG A 689 -2.26 -8.42 1.29
N PRO A 690 -2.57 -7.81 0.12
CA PRO A 690 -2.01 -8.10 -1.20
C PRO A 690 -0.66 -7.42 -1.44
N PHE A 691 0.18 -8.05 -2.26
CA PHE A 691 1.47 -7.53 -2.70
C PHE A 691 1.40 -6.83 -4.06
N VAL A 692 0.31 -7.03 -4.81
CA VAL A 692 0.02 -6.30 -6.04
C VAL A 692 -1.31 -5.59 -5.94
N LEU A 693 -1.29 -4.30 -6.27
CA LEU A 693 -2.50 -3.51 -6.47
C LEU A 693 -2.53 -3.05 -7.92
N ALA A 694 -3.54 -3.47 -8.67
CA ALA A 694 -3.77 -3.01 -10.02
C ALA A 694 -4.95 -2.04 -10.07
N THR A 695 -4.78 -0.90 -10.73
CA THR A 695 -5.78 0.17 -10.78
C THR A 695 -5.80 0.86 -12.14
N THR A 696 -6.85 1.64 -12.38
CA THR A 696 -7.00 2.51 -13.56
C THR A 696 -6.72 3.97 -13.19
N SER A 697 -7.37 4.94 -13.85
CA SER A 697 -7.32 6.36 -13.45
C SER A 697 -7.85 6.61 -12.04
N ILE A 698 -8.67 5.71 -11.50
CA ILE A 698 -9.22 5.82 -10.15
C ILE A 698 -8.13 5.95 -9.08
N GLY A 699 -7.02 5.21 -9.20
CA GLY A 699 -5.93 5.26 -8.24
C GLY A 699 -4.91 6.38 -8.49
N GLN A 700 -5.12 7.23 -9.51
CA GLN A 700 -4.15 8.28 -9.90
C GLN A 700 -4.19 9.49 -8.98
N GLU A 701 -5.30 9.73 -8.25
CA GLU A 701 -5.50 10.89 -7.39
C GLU A 701 -6.05 10.54 -6.00
N GLY A 702 -5.68 11.34 -4.98
CA GLY A 702 -6.27 11.29 -3.63
C GLY A 702 -5.98 10.06 -2.76
N LEU A 703 -5.12 9.13 -3.20
CA LEU A 703 -4.73 7.94 -2.42
C LEU A 703 -3.21 7.79 -2.41
N ASP A 704 -2.66 7.29 -1.30
CA ASP A 704 -1.23 7.02 -1.17
C ASP A 704 -0.99 5.54 -0.90
N PHE A 705 0.06 4.99 -1.52
CA PHE A 705 0.37 3.54 -1.52
C PHE A 705 1.84 3.27 -1.16
N HIS A 706 2.50 4.18 -0.45
CA HIS A 706 3.96 4.25 -0.29
C HIS A 706 4.54 3.40 0.85
N GLN A 707 3.71 2.96 1.81
CA GLN A 707 4.24 2.44 3.07
C GLN A 707 5.10 1.19 2.86
N TYR A 708 4.70 0.24 2.00
CA TYR A 708 5.49 -0.96 1.66
C TYR A 708 5.66 -1.19 0.16
N CYS A 709 5.55 -0.13 -0.66
CA CYS A 709 5.65 -0.19 -2.11
C CYS A 709 6.72 0.77 -2.62
N ARG A 710 7.66 0.26 -3.42
CA ARG A 710 8.57 1.06 -4.25
C ARG A 710 8.55 0.66 -5.73
N LYS A 711 7.82 -0.39 -6.11
CA LYS A 711 7.71 -0.82 -7.51
C LYS A 711 6.45 -0.23 -8.14
N ILE A 712 6.59 0.43 -9.28
CA ILE A 712 5.48 0.94 -10.08
C ILE A 712 5.54 0.39 -11.50
N VAL A 713 4.42 -0.14 -11.99
CA VAL A 713 4.28 -0.65 -13.34
C VAL A 713 3.31 0.22 -14.11
N HIS A 714 3.79 0.85 -15.17
CA HIS A 714 2.92 1.53 -16.13
C HIS A 714 2.49 0.52 -17.20
N TRP A 715 1.38 -0.19 -16.94
CA TRP A 715 0.77 -1.08 -17.92
C TRP A 715 0.26 -0.30 -19.14
N ASN A 716 -0.09 0.96 -19.00
CA ASN A 716 -0.19 1.84 -20.16
C ASN A 716 0.43 3.18 -19.79
N LEU A 717 1.19 3.75 -20.71
CA LEU A 717 1.68 5.11 -20.56
C LEU A 717 0.50 6.08 -20.55
N PRO A 718 0.44 7.02 -19.60
CA PRO A 718 -0.56 8.07 -19.64
C PRO A 718 -0.44 8.89 -20.94
N SER A 719 -1.51 9.59 -21.31
CA SER A 719 -1.44 10.60 -22.37
C SER A 719 -0.66 11.83 -21.91
N ASN A 720 -0.79 12.18 -20.63
CA ASN A 720 -0.21 13.37 -20.04
C ASN A 720 1.05 13.04 -19.22
N PRO A 721 2.16 13.80 -19.40
CA PRO A 721 3.36 13.68 -18.58
C PRO A 721 3.10 13.86 -17.08
N ILE A 722 2.24 14.79 -16.68
CA ILE A 722 1.93 15.03 -15.25
C ILE A 722 1.28 13.81 -14.62
N ASP A 723 0.40 13.10 -15.33
CA ASP A 723 -0.20 11.87 -14.82
C ASP A 723 0.88 10.81 -14.52
N LEU A 724 2.00 10.80 -15.24
CA LEU A 724 3.12 9.88 -14.96
C LEU A 724 3.73 10.24 -13.59
N GLU A 725 4.07 11.52 -13.39
CA GLU A 725 4.61 12.03 -12.13
C GLU A 725 3.63 11.80 -10.95
N GLN A 726 2.33 12.04 -11.16
CA GLN A 726 1.30 11.81 -10.15
C GLN A 726 1.17 10.34 -9.76
N ARG A 727 1.25 9.42 -10.74
CA ARG A 727 1.23 7.96 -10.49
C ARG A 727 2.43 7.53 -9.66
N GLU A 728 3.62 8.02 -9.99
CA GLU A 728 4.86 7.73 -9.24
C GLU A 728 4.85 8.37 -7.85
N GLY A 729 4.28 9.57 -7.75
CA GLY A 729 4.01 10.27 -6.50
C GLY A 729 3.11 9.48 -5.55
N ARG A 730 2.43 8.40 -5.97
CA ARG A 730 1.65 7.53 -5.07
C ARG A 730 2.51 6.68 -4.15
N ILE A 731 3.72 6.36 -4.59
CA ILE A 731 4.68 5.53 -3.85
C ILE A 731 5.88 6.34 -3.36
N ASN A 732 6.12 7.51 -3.95
CA ASN A 732 7.16 8.45 -3.55
C ASN A 732 6.64 9.48 -2.53
N ARG A 733 6.45 9.07 -1.27
CA ARG A 733 5.85 9.91 -0.20
C ARG A 733 6.69 9.91 1.10
N PHE A 734 6.25 10.72 2.07
CA PHE A 734 6.88 10.86 3.38
C PHE A 734 7.05 9.49 4.07
N LYS A 735 8.26 9.20 4.59
CA LYS A 735 8.61 7.91 5.20
C LYS A 735 8.25 6.69 4.34
N GLY A 736 8.22 6.84 3.01
CA GLY A 736 7.97 5.75 2.07
C GLY A 736 8.90 4.56 2.28
N HIS A 737 8.52 3.39 1.77
CA HIS A 737 9.28 2.16 1.95
C HIS A 737 10.75 2.32 1.55
N VAL A 738 11.01 2.98 0.42
CA VAL A 738 12.36 3.27 -0.07
C VAL A 738 13.17 4.08 0.96
N ILE A 739 12.57 5.09 1.60
CA ILE A 739 13.24 5.93 2.59
C ILE A 739 13.62 5.12 3.83
N ARG A 740 12.70 4.28 4.33
CA ARG A 740 12.99 3.45 5.51
C ARG A 740 14.06 2.41 5.24
N GLN A 741 14.08 1.83 4.03
CA GLN A 741 15.14 0.93 3.59
C GLN A 741 16.49 1.66 3.46
N GLN A 742 16.51 2.86 2.90
CA GLN A 742 17.70 3.70 2.80
C GLN A 742 18.23 4.12 4.17
N ILE A 743 17.35 4.51 5.09
CA ILE A 743 17.73 4.87 6.46
C ILE A 743 18.32 3.66 7.19
N ALA A 744 17.65 2.51 7.14
CA ALA A 744 18.15 1.30 7.76
C ALA A 744 19.51 0.89 7.19
N ASP A 745 19.72 1.01 5.87
CA ASP A 745 20.99 0.66 5.24
C ASP A 745 22.14 1.62 5.63
N LYS A 746 21.87 2.92 5.64
CA LYS A 746 22.90 3.95 5.88
C LYS A 746 23.22 4.13 7.37
N TYR A 747 22.20 4.20 8.22
CA TYR A 747 22.36 4.63 9.62
C TYR A 747 22.39 3.48 10.62
N MET A 748 21.93 2.28 10.27
CA MET A 748 22.07 1.14 11.19
C MET A 748 23.53 0.90 11.63
N PRO A 749 24.53 0.91 10.72
CA PRO A 749 25.93 0.71 11.12
C PRO A 749 26.50 1.82 12.01
N MET A 750 25.80 2.97 12.12
CA MET A 750 26.23 4.13 12.90
C MET A 750 25.58 4.21 14.28
N LEU A 751 24.56 3.38 14.55
CA LEU A 751 23.90 3.32 15.86
C LEU A 751 24.88 2.81 16.93
N SER A 752 24.97 3.53 18.03
CA SER A 752 25.64 3.08 19.25
C SER A 752 24.65 2.88 20.41
N ASP A 753 25.08 2.20 21.47
CA ASP A 753 24.27 2.03 22.70
C ASP A 753 23.84 3.39 23.28
N ASP A 754 24.67 4.42 23.15
CA ASP A 754 24.41 5.78 23.69
C ASP A 754 23.30 6.52 22.92
N ASP A 755 23.03 6.14 21.67
CA ASP A 755 22.02 6.77 20.81
C ASP A 755 20.61 6.17 21.02
N LEU A 756 20.52 5.04 21.73
CA LEU A 756 19.28 4.31 21.89
C LEU A 756 18.39 4.93 22.95
N SER A 757 17.17 5.27 22.57
CA SER A 757 16.10 5.42 23.54
C SER A 757 15.61 4.04 23.99
N GLU A 758 15.06 3.93 25.21
CA GLU A 758 14.39 2.70 25.68
C GLU A 758 13.18 2.29 24.79
N ASN A 759 12.82 3.10 23.80
CA ASN A 759 11.59 3.03 23.02
C ASN A 759 11.86 2.65 21.54
N ASP A 760 11.42 3.50 20.62
CA ASP A 760 11.24 3.22 19.20
C ASP A 760 12.52 3.43 18.37
N ILE A 761 13.17 2.33 17.99
CA ILE A 761 14.42 2.33 17.19
C ILE A 761 14.33 3.15 15.90
N TRP A 762 13.14 3.24 15.29
CA TRP A 762 12.96 4.01 14.08
C TRP A 762 13.07 5.51 14.36
N LEU A 763 12.57 6.00 15.50
CA LEU A 763 12.78 7.40 15.89
C LEU A 763 14.26 7.71 16.03
N ASP A 764 15.05 6.81 16.60
CA ASP A 764 16.47 7.04 16.82
C ASP A 764 17.24 7.04 15.49
N LEU A 765 16.92 6.11 14.57
CA LEU A 765 17.45 6.15 13.20
C LEU A 765 17.08 7.44 12.45
N PHE A 766 15.83 7.91 12.57
CA PHE A 766 15.40 9.15 11.93
C PHE A 766 16.10 10.37 12.56
N LYS A 767 16.33 10.40 13.88
CA LYS A 767 17.08 11.47 14.55
C LYS A 767 18.54 11.50 14.09
N LEU A 768 19.21 10.36 14.04
CA LEU A 768 20.58 10.26 13.52
C LEU A 768 20.67 10.81 12.10
N ALA A 769 19.72 10.43 11.26
CA ALA A 769 19.63 10.93 9.89
C ALA A 769 19.31 12.43 9.79
N GLN A 770 18.61 13.01 10.76
CA GLN A 770 18.39 14.45 10.85
C GLN A 770 19.64 15.22 11.28
N LEU A 771 20.52 14.61 12.10
CA LEU A 771 21.77 15.23 12.57
C LEU A 771 22.80 15.37 11.45
N GLU A 772 22.79 14.48 10.44
CA GLU A 772 23.66 14.58 9.26
C GLU A 772 23.24 15.70 8.29
N ARG A 773 21.99 16.20 8.40
CA ARG A 773 21.47 17.23 7.50
C ARG A 773 22.30 18.51 7.61
N GLU A 774 22.82 18.99 6.48
CA GLU A 774 23.61 20.22 6.42
C GLU A 774 22.75 21.48 6.60
N GLU A 775 23.36 22.56 7.10
CA GLU A 775 22.69 23.87 7.20
C GLU A 775 22.34 24.39 5.80
N GLY A 776 21.08 24.80 5.60
CA GLY A 776 20.53 25.21 4.29
C GLY A 776 19.83 24.10 3.49
N GLN A 777 19.87 22.84 3.95
CA GLN A 777 19.09 21.74 3.36
C GLN A 777 17.65 21.69 3.89
N SER A 778 16.73 21.12 3.11
CA SER A 778 15.31 20.99 3.46
C SER A 778 15.07 20.17 4.73
N GLU A 779 14.19 20.64 5.62
CA GLU A 779 13.72 19.89 6.81
C GLU A 779 12.97 18.59 6.45
N LEU A 780 12.61 18.41 5.18
CA LEU A 780 12.04 17.17 4.67
C LEU A 780 13.08 16.06 4.53
N ILE A 781 14.38 16.35 4.65
CA ILE A 781 15.44 15.35 4.84
C ILE A 781 15.47 14.96 6.32
N PRO A 782 15.42 13.66 6.66
CA PRO A 782 15.57 12.49 5.78
C PRO A 782 14.24 11.87 5.30
N PHE A 783 13.10 12.42 5.67
CA PHE A 783 11.78 11.81 5.45
C PHE A 783 11.35 11.69 3.97
N TRP A 784 11.94 12.47 3.08
CA TRP A 784 11.69 12.48 1.64
C TRP A 784 12.84 11.96 0.80
N HIS A 785 14.07 12.00 1.32
CA HIS A 785 15.27 11.65 0.59
C HIS A 785 16.40 11.31 1.57
N VAL A 786 17.17 10.28 1.22
CA VAL A 786 18.44 9.91 1.85
C VAL A 786 19.41 9.55 0.73
N GLU A 787 20.62 10.10 0.77
CA GLU A 787 21.66 9.82 -0.23
C GLU A 787 22.20 8.38 -0.07
N THR A 788 21.63 7.45 -0.85
CA THR A 788 22.10 6.06 -0.97
C THR A 788 21.80 5.51 -2.37
N ASP A 789 22.64 4.61 -2.87
CA ASP A 789 22.42 3.97 -4.17
C ASP A 789 21.66 2.64 -4.13
N LYS A 790 21.52 2.01 -2.97
CA LYS A 790 21.06 0.61 -2.87
C LYS A 790 19.57 0.43 -3.18
N TYR A 791 18.73 1.32 -2.65
CA TYR A 791 17.28 1.24 -2.81
C TYR A 791 16.75 2.48 -3.53
N LYS A 792 16.01 2.24 -4.62
CA LYS A 792 15.39 3.28 -5.47
C LYS A 792 13.97 2.86 -5.83
N ILE A 793 13.13 3.82 -6.21
CA ILE A 793 11.81 3.54 -6.77
C ILE A 793 11.98 2.85 -8.12
N GLU A 794 11.36 1.71 -8.31
CA GLU A 794 11.55 0.89 -9.50
C GLU A 794 10.41 1.15 -10.49
N ARG A 795 10.73 1.78 -11.62
CA ARG A 795 9.77 2.01 -12.71
C ARG A 795 9.89 0.92 -13.76
N LEU A 796 8.83 0.13 -13.90
CA LEU A 796 8.69 -0.87 -14.95
C LEU A 796 7.68 -0.43 -16.00
N VAL A 797 8.10 -0.42 -17.26
CA VAL A 797 7.19 -0.26 -18.40
C VAL A 797 7.40 -1.42 -19.36
N PRO A 798 6.49 -2.41 -19.39
CA PRO A 798 6.68 -3.60 -20.21
C PRO A 798 6.32 -3.27 -21.67
N PHE A 799 7.34 -2.93 -22.46
CA PHE A 799 7.22 -2.59 -23.88
C PHE A 799 7.53 -3.76 -24.79
N TYR A 800 6.74 -3.90 -25.86
CA TYR A 800 7.13 -4.71 -27.01
C TYR A 800 8.22 -4.01 -27.84
N PRO A 801 9.17 -4.76 -28.42
CA PRO A 801 10.11 -4.25 -29.42
C PRO A 801 9.37 -3.47 -30.52
N PHE A 802 10.01 -2.39 -30.99
CA PHE A 802 9.48 -1.54 -32.06
C PHE A 802 8.13 -0.85 -31.77
N SER A 803 7.63 -0.90 -30.52
CA SER A 803 6.44 -0.13 -30.13
C SER A 803 6.70 1.38 -30.14
N ARG A 804 5.67 2.15 -30.52
CA ARG A 804 5.64 3.62 -30.37
C ARG A 804 5.74 4.05 -28.90
N ASP A 805 5.42 3.15 -27.97
CA ASP A 805 5.44 3.45 -26.54
C ASP A 805 6.84 3.85 -26.03
N ARG A 806 7.92 3.33 -26.62
CA ARG A 806 9.29 3.70 -26.25
C ARG A 806 9.57 5.17 -26.57
N ALA A 807 9.20 5.61 -27.78
CA ALA A 807 9.33 7.00 -28.19
C ALA A 807 8.41 7.90 -27.35
N LYS A 808 7.19 7.44 -27.07
CA LYS A 808 6.23 8.15 -26.21
C LYS A 808 6.78 8.36 -24.79
N LEU A 809 7.36 7.33 -24.16
CA LEU A 809 7.95 7.47 -22.82
C LEU A 809 9.12 8.45 -22.83
N SER A 810 10.01 8.36 -23.83
CA SER A 810 11.11 9.31 -23.96
C SER A 810 10.60 10.75 -24.08
N SER A 811 9.56 10.97 -24.90
CA SER A 811 8.91 12.27 -24.99
C SER A 811 8.32 12.73 -23.66
N ILE A 812 7.60 11.86 -22.94
CA ILE A 812 7.00 12.18 -21.64
C ILE A 812 8.07 12.58 -20.62
N LEU A 813 9.16 11.83 -20.50
CA LEU A 813 10.23 12.12 -19.56
C LEU A 813 10.93 13.44 -19.89
N LYS A 814 11.18 13.72 -21.18
CA LYS A 814 11.70 15.01 -21.62
C LYS A 814 10.74 16.14 -21.28
N THR A 815 9.44 15.97 -21.54
CA THR A 815 8.45 16.98 -21.18
C THR A 815 8.44 17.26 -19.68
N LEU A 816 8.52 16.24 -18.82
CA LEU A 816 8.59 16.42 -17.37
C LEU A 816 9.82 17.22 -16.92
N SER A 817 10.96 17.09 -17.61
CA SER A 817 12.18 17.83 -17.26
C SER A 817 12.06 19.34 -17.40
N ILE A 818 11.25 19.82 -18.36
CA ILE A 818 11.09 21.26 -18.66
C ILE A 818 9.72 21.82 -18.32
N TYR A 819 8.69 21.00 -18.08
CA TYR A 819 7.32 21.46 -17.81
C TYR A 819 7.26 22.50 -16.68
N ARG A 820 8.16 22.39 -15.69
CA ARG A 820 8.24 23.31 -14.55
C ARG A 820 8.67 24.73 -14.92
N LEU A 821 9.38 24.92 -16.04
CA LEU A 821 9.69 26.26 -16.59
C LEU A 821 8.44 27.01 -17.05
N ALA A 822 7.38 26.28 -17.40
CA ALA A 822 6.11 26.87 -17.82
C ALA A 822 5.22 27.30 -16.63
N PHE A 823 5.69 27.13 -15.38
CA PHE A 823 4.91 27.51 -14.19
C PHE A 823 4.50 28.99 -14.23
N GLY A 824 3.20 29.24 -14.05
CA GLY A 824 2.63 30.59 -14.08
C GLY A 824 2.56 31.24 -15.47
N GLN A 825 3.02 30.57 -16.54
CA GLN A 825 3.02 31.11 -17.90
C GLN A 825 1.73 30.79 -18.66
N PRO A 826 1.31 31.65 -19.62
CA PRO A 826 0.22 31.35 -20.56
C PRO A 826 0.67 30.34 -21.61
N ARG A 827 -0.28 29.61 -22.22
CA ARG A 827 0.00 28.71 -23.37
C ARG A 827 1.15 27.73 -23.08
N GLN A 828 1.07 27.08 -21.91
CA GLN A 828 2.13 26.22 -21.40
C GLN A 828 2.49 25.10 -22.37
N THR A 829 1.49 24.55 -23.08
CA THR A 829 1.69 23.50 -24.07
C THR A 829 2.58 23.97 -25.21
N GLU A 830 2.23 25.08 -25.83
CA GLU A 830 3.00 25.64 -26.94
C GLU A 830 4.40 26.07 -26.49
N LEU A 831 4.53 26.59 -25.26
CA LEU A 831 5.82 26.96 -24.68
C LEU A 831 6.72 25.73 -24.47
N VAL A 832 6.19 24.66 -23.88
CA VAL A 832 6.91 23.42 -23.63
C VAL A 832 7.30 22.75 -24.95
N GLU A 833 6.40 22.71 -25.94
CA GLU A 833 6.71 22.20 -27.27
C GLU A 833 7.80 23.01 -27.97
N HIS A 834 7.75 24.34 -27.84
CA HIS A 834 8.78 25.23 -28.35
C HIS A 834 10.15 24.92 -27.71
N LEU A 835 10.20 24.85 -26.37
CA LEU A 835 11.42 24.52 -25.63
C LEU A 835 11.97 23.14 -26.02
N LEU A 836 11.13 22.10 -26.12
CA LEU A 836 11.57 20.75 -26.55
C LEU A 836 12.17 20.73 -27.96
N LYS A 837 11.70 21.61 -28.85
CA LYS A 837 12.13 21.65 -30.25
C LYS A 837 13.42 22.45 -30.44
N HIS A 838 13.65 23.46 -29.61
CA HIS A 838 14.70 24.46 -29.82
C HIS A 838 15.84 24.40 -28.78
N VAL A 839 15.64 23.74 -27.63
CA VAL A 839 16.65 23.59 -26.57
C VAL A 839 17.38 22.25 -26.70
N PRO A 840 18.73 22.25 -26.85
CA PRO A 840 19.55 21.04 -26.78
C PRO A 840 19.50 20.36 -25.41
N GLU A 841 19.56 19.02 -25.35
CA GLU A 841 19.47 18.25 -24.09
C GLU A 841 20.54 18.63 -23.06
N ASP A 842 21.75 18.94 -23.51
CA ASP A 842 22.89 19.37 -22.68
C ASP A 842 22.70 20.76 -22.05
N GLN A 843 21.79 21.58 -22.59
CA GLN A 843 21.49 22.91 -22.06
C GLN A 843 20.24 22.94 -21.15
N ILE A 844 19.42 21.89 -21.17
CA ILE A 844 18.18 21.82 -20.39
C ILE A 844 18.44 22.05 -18.90
N GLU A 845 19.49 21.43 -18.36
CA GLU A 845 19.81 21.51 -16.94
C GLU A 845 20.19 22.95 -16.55
N SER A 846 21.11 23.57 -17.30
CA SER A 846 21.52 24.97 -17.08
C SER A 846 20.36 25.95 -17.19
N ILE A 847 19.47 25.77 -18.18
CA ILE A 847 18.28 26.63 -18.34
C ILE A 847 17.34 26.44 -17.14
N ARG A 848 17.17 25.20 -16.69
CA ARG A 848 16.33 24.89 -15.53
C ARG A 848 16.88 25.51 -14.25
N GLU A 849 18.16 25.35 -13.96
CA GLU A 849 18.79 25.92 -12.76
C GLU A 849 18.65 27.44 -12.67
N ASN A 850 18.74 28.14 -13.81
CA ASN A 850 18.73 29.59 -13.85
C ASN A 850 17.32 30.21 -13.99
N LEU A 851 16.40 29.57 -14.73
CA LEU A 851 15.10 30.15 -15.09
C LEU A 851 13.89 29.48 -14.45
N MET A 852 14.05 28.34 -13.77
CA MET A 852 12.94 27.70 -13.04
C MET A 852 12.61 28.50 -11.79
N ILE A 853 11.31 28.80 -11.60
CA ILE A 853 10.81 29.49 -10.42
C ILE A 853 10.88 28.54 -9.21
N ASP A 854 11.67 28.90 -8.21
CA ASP A 854 11.86 28.19 -6.96
C ASP A 854 11.21 28.95 -5.79
N LEU A 855 10.19 28.33 -5.20
CA LEU A 855 9.43 28.85 -4.06
C LEU A 855 9.67 27.98 -2.81
N SER A 856 10.85 27.36 -2.69
CA SER A 856 11.18 26.51 -1.56
C SER A 856 11.74 27.31 -0.37
N PRO A 857 11.28 27.05 0.86
CA PRO A 857 11.54 27.92 2.00
C PRO A 857 12.98 27.86 2.52
N PHE A 858 13.66 26.73 2.34
CA PHE A 858 15.03 26.55 2.84
C PHE A 858 16.07 27.36 2.05
N LYS A 859 15.78 27.72 0.79
CA LYS A 859 16.61 28.66 0.03
C LYS A 859 16.38 30.12 0.40
N TYR A 860 15.33 30.44 1.16
CA TYR A 860 15.06 31.82 1.60
C TYR A 860 16.09 32.27 2.66
N VAL A 861 16.47 31.37 3.56
CA VAL A 861 17.32 31.67 4.71
C VAL A 861 18.79 31.90 4.31
N ALA A 862 19.25 31.24 3.24
CA ALA A 862 20.63 31.36 2.76
C ALA A 862 20.96 32.74 2.16
N ASN A 863 19.95 33.52 1.69
CA ASN A 863 20.14 34.78 0.98
C ASN A 863 19.78 36.06 1.77
N GLY A 864 19.79 36.00 3.12
CA GLY A 864 20.01 37.22 3.92
C GLY A 864 18.78 38.02 4.37
N THR A 865 17.67 37.40 4.78
CA THR A 865 16.68 38.07 5.65
C THR A 865 17.03 37.92 7.13
N PRO A 866 16.88 38.97 7.98
CA PRO A 866 17.32 38.94 9.38
C PRO A 866 16.51 37.96 10.24
N LYS A 867 17.20 37.41 11.24
CA LYS A 867 16.83 36.37 12.23
C LYS A 867 15.53 36.56 13.06
N ASP A 868 14.63 37.49 12.73
CA ASP A 868 13.56 37.89 13.67
C ASP A 868 12.15 37.34 13.39
N THR A 869 11.97 36.44 12.44
CA THR A 869 10.73 35.65 12.36
C THR A 869 11.01 34.20 12.69
N LYS A 870 10.78 33.83 13.96
CA LYS A 870 10.46 32.44 14.33
C LYS A 870 9.26 32.01 13.48
N THR A 871 9.53 31.42 12.33
CA THR A 871 8.52 30.72 11.52
C THR A 871 8.25 29.42 12.26
N VAL A 872 7.19 29.42 13.07
CA VAL A 872 6.60 28.21 13.63
C VAL A 872 5.77 27.60 12.51
N PHE A 873 6.13 26.39 12.09
CA PHE A 873 5.34 25.57 11.16
C PHE A 873 4.01 25.14 11.79
#